data_AF-A0AAV6XFF5-F1
#
_entry.id   AF-A0AAV6XFF5-F1
#
_cell.length_a   1.000
_cell.length_b   1.000
_cell.length_c   1.000
_cell.angle_alpha   90.00
_cell.angle_beta   90.00
_cell.angle_gamma   90.00
#
_symmetry.space_group_name_H-M   'P 1'
#
loop_
_entity.id
_entity.type
_entity.pdbx_description
1 polymer ?
#
loop_
_entity_poly.entity_id
_entity_poly.type
_entity_poly.pdbx_seq_one_letter_code
_entity_poly.pdbx_strand_id
1 'polypeptide(L)'
;MALFRRFFYRKPPDGLLEISERVYVFDCCFSTDAIDEDEYRTYMKGIVSQLQDHQPDAAFMVFNFQEGERRSQLSEVLSQYDMMVMDYPRQYEACPLLPLEMIHHFLRLCDSRLSYKSQQYILLMHCERGGWPLLAFMVAGLLLYMKQYIGEQRTLEMVYKQAPRELLHLFSALNPKPSQLRYLEYITRRKFGLDWPPSDTPLALDCIILRILPLYDGGRGCRPVVRVYGQDSSSKTSSRSSKLLYSSSKVKKHIRLYRQEECELVKIDVHCRVQGDVVLECTHMEDDLVREEMIFRVMFHTTFVRSNILMLNRDEADVLWDAKDQISRDFRAEVLFSDADSVSSIITTNAVSEYCVTNSASPEEFFEAEEIFNSVVDGQDGKGEPHSHTVQASAQDVETQDGTGKNVVVGFDRDLIEIKTLLAYDSPTLKVVPIVGMGGIGKTTLARHVFDDSYVVNHFDICAWVTVSQKYSLRQVLLGLLDSAQIPIENMSKSSEAELVEYLYKGLIGRRYLMVMDDMWDTKIWDSVNIAFPEDSRGSCVLLTTRLSGVAFYANSCRPLHRMGFLSQDDSWNLLCNKVFGEGKDCPHEFEEIGKEIARNCEGLPIAIVVISGLLSKMSRTIEYWRSVADNLSSIVTKDDEQCAEILSLSYNHLPNFLRPCFLYMGAFPEDHEIPVSKLIRLWIAEGFLEQHESKSLEELAEEYLKDLIARNLIMVRKQNSTGKIKTCNIHDLLRNLCILKAHKENFLYVVKGNNDDALQENTVPRLSIHPDALSISEIHNSSVHSLVCTGVHLIYPPRVYLGYTLLRVLDLLIVHFSQFPAEIIKLVYLKYLAFTYDDALPSSIAGLQNLETIVHHSRASGKYPFLPVEIWTMPKLRHIYVTPSYLRDALDAQILVNNSFLLENLQTLLDVRNLRCGSDILKRIPNVKELAISYDVSSSAVWSEYHLETLVNLLKLEKLKLLIKNLSRKPEIVHQSQLAFPQNLKRLTLIGCAIAWECMTIVGSLPNLQVLKLKRNACRGTKWEPVEDEFSQLRYLLLAELDLVEWIAEDTHFPLLQRLTIRSCFKLKEIPFGFGEIPTLEMIELVDCYDSAVSSAQEIEKEQHNIGNKDLKVVVGTARSLDNKLFSCVLH
;
A
#
# COMPACT_ATOMS: atom_id res chain seq x y z
N MET A 1 31.45 -20.84 25.82
CA MET A 1 32.85 -20.66 26.26
C MET A 1 33.16 -19.22 26.73
N ALA A 2 32.25 -18.53 27.45
CA ALA A 2 32.46 -17.13 27.85
C ALA A 2 32.89 -16.92 29.31
N LEU A 3 32.83 -17.96 30.15
CA LEU A 3 33.09 -17.84 31.60
C LEU A 3 34.54 -18.12 32.03
N PHE A 4 35.42 -18.63 31.15
CA PHE A 4 36.79 -19.04 31.50
C PHE A 4 37.90 -18.02 31.14
N ARG A 5 37.61 -16.89 30.49
CA ARG A 5 38.64 -15.87 30.14
C ARG A 5 38.94 -14.84 31.22
N ARG A 6 38.25 -14.88 32.38
CA ARG A 6 38.38 -13.86 33.44
C ARG A 6 39.56 -14.04 34.40
N PHE A 7 40.33 -15.13 34.28
CA PHE A 7 41.39 -15.48 35.26
C PHE A 7 42.83 -15.08 34.87
N PHE A 8 43.06 -14.53 33.66
CA PHE A 8 44.43 -14.20 33.18
C PHE A 8 44.65 -12.72 32.79
N TYR A 9 43.74 -11.81 33.10
CA TYR A 9 43.99 -10.39 32.86
C TYR A 9 44.90 -9.82 33.96
N ARG A 10 46.14 -9.47 33.59
CA ARG A 10 46.97 -8.55 34.40
C ARG A 10 46.19 -7.24 34.52
N LYS A 11 46.09 -6.69 35.72
CA LYS A 11 45.48 -5.37 35.97
C LYS A 11 46.22 -4.33 35.09
N PRO A 12 45.52 -3.42 34.39
CA PRO A 12 46.20 -2.36 33.64
C PRO A 12 47.06 -1.50 34.58
N PRO A 13 48.10 -0.82 34.05
CA PRO A 13 48.89 0.15 34.81
C PRO A 13 48.00 1.18 35.51
N ASP A 14 48.41 1.59 36.72
CA ASP A 14 47.67 2.61 37.46
C ASP A 14 47.76 3.94 36.67
N GLY A 15 46.63 4.60 36.43
CA GLY A 15 46.52 5.76 35.54
C GLY A 15 45.88 5.47 34.17
N LEU A 16 45.66 4.20 33.82
CA LEU A 16 45.07 3.78 32.54
C LEU A 16 43.85 2.87 32.72
N LEU A 17 42.84 3.09 31.89
CA LEU A 17 41.64 2.27 31.82
C LEU A 17 41.59 1.49 30.50
N GLU A 18 41.54 0.16 30.58
CA GLU A 18 41.35 -0.70 29.40
C GLU A 18 39.88 -0.69 28.97
N ILE A 19 39.62 -0.20 27.75
CA ILE A 19 38.26 -0.19 27.17
C ILE A 19 38.01 -1.45 26.34
N SER A 20 39.01 -1.87 25.58
CA SER A 20 39.02 -3.07 24.76
C SER A 20 40.46 -3.56 24.62
N GLU A 21 40.65 -4.80 24.17
CA GLU A 21 41.96 -5.42 24.03
C GLU A 21 42.93 -4.53 23.23
N ARG A 22 44.02 -4.08 23.87
CA ARG A 22 45.05 -3.15 23.34
C ARG A 22 44.60 -1.69 23.11
N VAL A 23 43.47 -1.28 23.67
CA VAL A 23 42.97 0.12 23.63
C VAL A 23 42.76 0.64 25.04
N TYR A 24 43.59 1.59 25.45
CA TYR A 24 43.57 2.20 26.78
C TYR A 24 43.23 3.69 26.73
N VAL A 25 42.55 4.19 27.75
CA VAL A 25 42.23 5.61 27.95
C VAL A 25 42.90 6.10 29.24
N PHE A 26 43.48 7.30 29.22
CA PHE A 26 44.07 7.90 30.43
C PHE A 26 42.98 8.28 31.43
N ASP A 27 43.18 7.95 32.71
CA ASP A 27 42.17 8.21 33.73
C ASP A 27 41.95 9.71 34.03
N CYS A 28 42.97 10.55 33.76
CA CYS A 28 42.85 12.00 33.81
C CYS A 28 41.80 12.58 32.85
N CYS A 29 41.41 11.84 31.80
CA CYS A 29 40.31 12.22 30.90
C CYS A 29 38.94 12.25 31.60
N PHE A 30 38.83 11.57 32.75
CA PHE A 30 37.61 11.47 33.55
C PHE A 30 37.56 12.47 34.71
N SER A 31 38.47 13.44 34.76
CA SER A 31 38.51 14.45 35.84
C SER A 31 38.27 15.87 35.33
N THR A 32 37.69 16.71 36.19
CA THR A 32 37.55 18.16 35.99
C THR A 32 38.66 18.96 36.66
N ASP A 33 39.50 18.32 37.47
CA ASP A 33 40.52 18.98 38.28
C ASP A 33 41.70 19.42 37.41
N ALA A 34 42.20 20.63 37.65
CA ALA A 34 43.39 21.13 36.98
C ALA A 34 44.62 20.57 37.69
N ILE A 35 45.41 19.74 36.99
CA ILE A 35 46.69 19.24 37.48
C ILE A 35 47.76 20.30 37.15
N ASP A 36 48.63 20.62 38.11
CA ASP A 36 49.76 21.52 37.89
C ASP A 36 50.73 20.96 36.82
N GLU A 37 51.44 21.82 36.09
CA GLU A 37 52.31 21.39 34.98
C GLU A 37 53.41 20.41 35.43
N ASP A 38 54.02 20.63 36.59
CA ASP A 38 55.08 19.76 37.13
C ASP A 38 54.51 18.44 37.66
N GLU A 39 53.31 18.47 38.25
CA GLU A 39 52.57 17.29 38.70
C GLU A 39 52.11 16.43 37.51
N TYR A 40 51.59 17.05 36.45
CA TYR A 40 51.15 16.37 35.23
C TYR A 40 52.32 15.68 34.52
N ARG A 41 53.47 16.36 34.45
CA ARG A 41 54.70 15.76 33.91
C ARG A 41 55.16 14.56 34.75
N THR A 42 55.06 14.64 36.07
CA THR A 42 55.43 13.53 36.96
C THR A 42 54.47 12.35 36.81
N TYR A 43 53.17 12.62 36.75
CA TYR A 43 52.12 11.63 36.51
C TYR A 43 52.33 10.88 35.18
N MET A 44 52.54 11.61 34.07
CA MET A 44 52.76 11.00 32.75
C MET A 44 54.03 10.15 32.71
N LYS A 45 55.13 10.61 33.33
CA LYS A 45 56.36 9.82 33.45
C LYS A 45 56.15 8.52 34.21
N GLY A 46 55.34 8.54 35.27
CA GLY A 46 54.97 7.34 36.02
C GLY A 46 54.26 6.30 35.15
N ILE A 47 53.28 6.73 34.36
CA ILE A 47 52.52 5.83 33.46
C ILE A 47 53.42 5.25 32.37
N VAL A 48 54.28 6.06 31.74
CA VAL A 48 55.19 5.57 30.69
C VAL A 48 56.17 4.53 31.23
N SER A 49 56.74 4.77 32.42
CA SER A 49 57.61 3.78 33.08
C SER A 49 56.87 2.46 33.33
N GLN A 50 55.63 2.54 33.82
CA GLN A 50 54.82 1.33 34.05
C GLN A 50 54.49 0.62 32.73
N LEU A 51 54.16 1.33 31.65
CA LEU A 51 53.86 0.74 30.35
C LEU A 51 55.06 -0.02 29.76
N GLN A 52 56.26 0.57 29.86
CA GLN A 52 57.50 -0.07 29.41
C GLN A 52 57.84 -1.33 30.22
N ASP A 53 57.56 -1.32 31.54
CA ASP A 53 57.74 -2.50 32.40
C ASP A 53 56.68 -3.59 32.14
N HIS A 54 55.43 -3.19 31.89
CA HIS A 54 54.33 -4.13 31.68
C HIS A 54 54.40 -4.82 30.31
N GLN A 55 54.86 -4.12 29.26
CA GLN A 55 55.00 -4.64 27.89
C GLN A 55 56.25 -4.06 27.17
N PRO A 56 57.43 -4.67 27.35
CA PRO A 56 58.69 -4.14 26.80
C PRO A 56 58.81 -4.26 25.27
N ASP A 57 58.05 -5.17 24.64
CA ASP A 57 58.10 -5.44 23.19
C ASP A 57 56.97 -4.74 22.39
N ALA A 58 56.14 -3.94 23.05
CA ALA A 58 54.99 -3.27 22.43
C ALA A 58 55.34 -1.88 21.90
N ALA A 59 54.78 -1.51 20.74
CA ALA A 59 54.89 -0.17 20.18
C ALA A 59 53.66 0.66 20.58
N PHE A 60 53.84 1.91 20.99
CA PHE A 60 52.75 2.75 21.48
C PHE A 60 52.37 3.84 20.48
N MET A 61 51.07 3.99 20.26
CA MET A 61 50.49 5.07 19.46
C MET A 61 49.46 5.82 20.29
N VAL A 62 49.62 7.14 20.38
CA VAL A 62 48.85 8.00 21.25
C VAL A 62 47.98 8.91 20.42
N PHE A 63 46.68 8.90 20.68
CA PHE A 63 45.72 9.79 20.06
C PHE A 63 45.30 10.83 21.08
N ASN A 64 45.65 12.09 20.81
CA ASN A 64 45.38 13.20 21.71
C ASN A 64 44.34 14.15 21.11
N PHE A 65 43.24 14.36 21.82
CA PHE A 65 42.21 15.32 21.44
C PHE A 65 42.43 16.64 22.20
N GLN A 66 43.13 17.59 21.55
CA GLN A 66 43.63 18.83 22.17
C GLN A 66 42.68 20.03 21.98
N GLU A 67 42.75 20.99 22.90
CA GLU A 67 42.03 22.25 22.86
C GLU A 67 42.89 23.35 22.19
N GLY A 68 42.47 23.80 21.00
CA GLY A 68 43.12 24.88 20.26
C GLY A 68 44.33 24.45 19.40
N GLU A 69 45.09 25.45 18.93
CA GLU A 69 46.21 25.28 17.98
C GLU A 69 47.60 25.25 18.65
N ARG A 70 47.66 25.39 19.99
CA ARG A 70 48.94 25.31 20.72
C ARG A 70 49.39 23.85 20.80
N ARG A 71 50.71 23.62 20.90
CA ARG A 71 51.27 22.28 21.14
C ARG A 71 50.76 21.75 22.48
N SER A 72 50.21 20.54 22.48
CA SER A 72 49.76 19.88 23.70
C SER A 72 50.93 19.56 24.63
N GLN A 73 50.72 19.76 25.93
CA GLN A 73 51.70 19.39 26.97
C GLN A 73 52.03 17.88 26.92
N LEU A 74 51.07 17.05 26.51
CA LEU A 74 51.24 15.61 26.32
C LEU A 74 52.22 15.30 25.19
N SER A 75 52.12 15.97 24.04
CA SER A 75 53.03 15.77 22.90
C SER A 75 54.48 16.11 23.28
N GLU A 76 54.68 17.16 24.08
CA GLU A 76 56.01 17.52 24.59
C GLU A 76 56.61 16.44 25.51
N VAL A 77 55.81 15.88 26.43
CA VAL A 77 56.28 14.85 27.37
C VAL A 77 56.56 13.53 26.66
N LEU A 78 55.64 13.06 25.80
CA LEU A 78 55.74 11.74 25.17
C LEU A 78 56.75 11.68 24.01
N SER A 79 57.09 12.83 23.41
CA SER A 79 58.18 12.92 22.43
C SER A 79 59.54 12.45 22.97
N GLN A 80 59.73 12.47 24.30
CA GLN A 80 60.96 12.04 24.97
C GLN A 80 61.07 10.50 25.08
N TYR A 81 60.00 9.76 24.76
CA TYR A 81 59.88 8.32 25.00
C TYR A 81 59.63 7.50 23.72
N ASP A 82 59.90 8.06 22.54
CA ASP A 82 59.72 7.42 21.22
C ASP A 82 58.28 6.91 20.97
N MET A 83 57.29 7.58 21.57
CA MET A 83 55.87 7.29 21.36
C MET A 83 55.29 8.19 20.28
N MET A 84 54.57 7.61 19.32
CA MET A 84 53.96 8.38 18.23
C MET A 84 52.68 9.06 18.71
N VAL A 85 52.68 10.39 18.80
CA VAL A 85 51.49 11.19 19.18
C VAL A 85 50.81 11.76 17.94
N MET A 86 49.51 11.52 17.80
CA MET A 86 48.63 12.09 16.78
C MET A 86 47.65 13.04 17.45
N ASP A 87 47.79 14.33 17.18
CA ASP A 87 46.92 15.37 17.72
C ASP A 87 45.69 15.58 16.81
N TYR A 88 44.50 15.58 17.41
CA TYR A 88 43.23 15.89 16.79
C TYR A 88 42.64 17.15 17.43
N PRO A 89 42.22 18.13 16.63
CA PRO A 89 41.81 19.42 17.17
C PRO A 89 40.35 19.40 17.68
N ARG A 90 40.09 20.03 18.82
CA ARG A 90 38.73 20.39 19.25
C ARG A 90 38.31 21.71 18.57
N GLN A 91 38.17 21.67 17.24
CA GLN A 91 38.35 22.85 16.39
C GLN A 91 37.14 23.80 16.24
N TYR A 92 36.07 23.66 17.02
CA TYR A 92 34.92 24.54 16.87
C TYR A 92 34.21 24.83 18.20
N GLU A 93 34.02 26.12 18.49
CA GLU A 93 33.29 26.66 19.65
C GLU A 93 32.00 25.84 19.89
N ALA A 94 32.00 25.06 20.96
CA ALA A 94 30.88 24.22 21.41
C ALA A 94 30.51 22.98 20.57
N CYS A 95 31.19 22.64 19.46
CA CYS A 95 30.86 21.45 18.66
C CYS A 95 31.30 20.13 19.34
N PRO A 96 30.45 19.08 19.39
CA PRO A 96 30.79 17.82 20.05
C PRO A 96 31.49 16.77 19.17
N LEU A 97 31.73 17.05 17.88
CA LEU A 97 32.17 16.08 16.87
C LEU A 97 33.25 16.64 15.93
N LEU A 98 34.12 15.75 15.43
CA LEU A 98 35.09 16.04 14.39
C LEU A 98 34.46 15.89 12.99
N PRO A 99 35.01 16.55 11.95
CA PRO A 99 34.61 16.30 10.57
C PRO A 99 34.74 14.83 10.18
N LEU A 100 33.84 14.35 9.32
CA LEU A 100 33.75 12.92 8.96
C LEU A 100 35.05 12.39 8.36
N GLU A 101 35.78 13.23 7.61
CA GLU A 101 37.09 12.88 7.06
C GLU A 101 38.13 12.59 8.15
N MET A 102 38.16 13.39 9.23
CA MET A 102 39.06 13.17 10.37
C MET A 102 38.66 11.93 11.17
N ILE A 103 37.35 11.71 11.33
CA ILE A 103 36.81 10.49 11.94
C ILE A 103 37.27 9.27 11.14
N HIS A 104 37.12 9.29 9.82
CA HIS A 104 37.58 8.20 8.97
C HIS A 104 39.09 7.96 9.09
N HIS A 105 39.89 9.04 9.03
CA HIS A 105 41.34 8.96 9.17
C HIS A 105 41.73 8.28 10.48
N PHE A 106 41.13 8.70 11.60
CA PHE A 106 41.33 8.08 12.91
C PHE A 106 41.00 6.58 12.90
N LEU A 107 39.80 6.22 12.43
CA LEU A 107 39.31 4.84 12.46
C LEU A 107 40.19 3.91 11.61
N ARG A 108 40.55 4.35 10.41
CA ARG A 108 41.40 3.59 9.47
C ARG A 108 42.81 3.42 10.02
N LEU A 109 43.36 4.46 10.65
CA LEU A 109 44.69 4.41 11.26
C LEU A 109 44.73 3.41 12.41
N CYS A 110 43.76 3.50 13.34
CA CYS A 110 43.62 2.57 14.46
C CYS A 110 43.48 1.10 14.00
N ASP A 111 42.58 0.84 13.03
CA ASP A 111 42.34 -0.51 12.51
C ASP A 111 43.58 -1.09 11.81
N SER A 112 44.28 -0.28 11.01
CA SER A 112 45.49 -0.71 10.31
C SER A 112 46.62 -1.12 11.28
N ARG A 113 46.74 -0.41 12.42
CA ARG A 113 47.76 -0.68 13.44
C ARG A 113 47.41 -1.88 14.30
N LEU A 114 46.14 -2.05 14.66
CA LEU A 114 45.67 -3.19 15.45
C LEU A 114 45.64 -4.52 14.67
N SER A 115 45.49 -4.46 13.34
CA SER A 115 45.44 -5.63 12.44
C SER A 115 46.81 -6.19 12.04
N TYR A 116 47.90 -5.44 12.23
CA TYR A 116 49.24 -5.85 11.81
C TYR A 116 49.81 -6.92 12.74
N LYS A 117 49.97 -8.16 12.25
CA LYS A 117 50.34 -9.33 13.09
C LYS A 117 51.79 -9.34 13.59
N SER A 118 52.69 -8.53 13.02
CA SER A 118 54.13 -8.61 13.31
C SER A 118 54.62 -7.66 14.43
N GLN A 119 53.81 -6.67 14.84
CA GLN A 119 54.13 -5.73 15.92
C GLN A 119 52.90 -5.57 16.83
N GLN A 120 53.08 -5.71 18.15
CA GLN A 120 52.02 -5.49 19.13
C GLN A 120 51.84 -3.98 19.36
N TYR A 121 51.05 -3.31 18.52
CA TYR A 121 50.67 -1.92 18.75
C TYR A 121 49.63 -1.82 19.88
N ILE A 122 49.88 -0.93 20.83
CA ILE A 122 48.93 -0.49 21.85
C ILE A 122 48.48 0.93 21.51
N LEU A 123 47.15 1.14 21.50
CA LEU A 123 46.56 2.45 21.31
C LEU A 123 46.26 3.10 22.67
N LEU A 124 46.80 4.30 22.89
CA LEU A 124 46.54 5.12 24.05
C LEU A 124 45.70 6.33 23.63
N MET A 125 44.62 6.58 24.35
CA MET A 125 43.62 7.59 24.02
C MET A 125 43.57 8.66 25.11
N HIS A 126 43.81 9.91 24.75
CA HIS A 126 43.83 11.04 25.67
C HIS A 126 42.98 12.21 25.15
N CYS A 127 42.33 12.95 26.04
CA CYS A 127 41.72 14.23 25.70
C CYS A 127 42.05 15.28 26.76
N GLU A 128 42.22 16.52 26.32
CA GLU A 128 42.35 17.66 27.23
C GLU A 128 41.00 17.99 27.91
N ARG A 129 41.04 18.93 28.87
CA ARG A 129 39.92 19.20 29.79
C ARG A 129 38.60 19.42 29.05
N GLY A 130 37.58 18.64 29.41
CA GLY A 130 36.25 18.72 28.78
C GLY A 130 36.13 18.04 27.42
N GLY A 131 37.18 17.40 26.91
CA GLY A 131 37.17 16.64 25.66
C GLY A 131 36.56 15.23 25.76
N TRP A 132 36.17 14.79 26.97
CA TRP A 132 35.64 13.44 27.19
C TRP A 132 34.46 13.06 26.29
N PRO A 133 33.42 13.90 26.07
CA PRO A 133 32.31 13.54 25.18
C PRO A 133 32.76 13.21 23.75
N LEU A 134 33.75 13.96 23.23
CA LEU A 134 34.31 13.70 21.90
C LEU A 134 35.11 12.39 21.92
N LEU A 135 35.97 12.19 22.91
CA LEU A 135 36.77 10.98 23.02
C LEU A 135 35.90 9.72 23.16
N ALA A 136 34.84 9.79 23.97
CA ALA A 136 33.87 8.71 24.15
C ALA A 136 33.21 8.33 22.81
N PHE A 137 32.84 9.32 22.00
CA PHE A 137 32.33 9.10 20.65
C PHE A 137 33.36 8.41 19.74
N MET A 138 34.61 8.89 19.71
CA MET A 138 35.67 8.32 18.87
C MET A 138 35.98 6.87 19.24
N VAL A 139 36.01 6.56 20.54
CA VAL A 139 36.19 5.20 21.06
C VAL A 139 35.00 4.32 20.68
N ALA A 140 33.75 4.79 20.85
CA ALA A 140 32.57 4.05 20.43
C ALA A 140 32.57 3.78 18.91
N GLY A 141 32.94 4.79 18.11
CA GLY A 141 33.14 4.67 16.67
C GLY A 141 34.18 3.61 16.30
N LEU A 142 35.31 3.57 17.01
CA LEU A 142 36.35 2.56 16.80
C LEU A 142 35.87 1.15 17.11
N LEU A 143 35.16 0.96 18.22
CA LEU A 143 34.61 -0.34 18.62
C LEU A 143 33.59 -0.89 17.59
N LEU A 144 32.75 -0.01 17.06
CA LEU A 144 31.80 -0.34 15.99
C LEU A 144 32.51 -0.57 14.64
N TYR A 145 33.51 0.26 14.33
CA TYR A 145 34.34 0.13 13.13
C TYR A 145 35.14 -1.18 13.13
N MET A 146 35.61 -1.67 14.27
CA MET A 146 36.28 -2.97 14.37
C MET A 146 35.30 -4.16 14.49
N LYS A 147 33.98 -3.90 14.50
CA LYS A 147 32.92 -4.91 14.69
C LYS A 147 33.04 -5.69 16.01
N GLN A 148 33.65 -5.10 17.04
CA GLN A 148 33.77 -5.72 18.36
C GLN A 148 32.43 -5.67 19.13
N TYR A 149 31.60 -4.67 18.84
CA TYR A 149 30.28 -4.47 19.44
C TYR A 149 29.22 -4.19 18.36
N ILE A 150 27.95 -4.46 18.69
CA ILE A 150 26.79 -4.26 17.82
C ILE A 150 25.80 -3.34 18.54
N GLY A 151 25.25 -2.36 17.80
CA GLY A 151 24.30 -1.38 18.30
C GLY A 151 24.99 -0.09 18.75
N GLU A 152 24.74 0.99 18.02
CA GLU A 152 25.33 2.32 18.16
C GLU A 152 25.06 2.90 19.55
N GLN A 153 23.78 2.93 19.94
CA GLN A 153 23.33 3.46 21.23
C GLN A 153 23.94 2.71 22.42
N ARG A 154 23.88 1.37 22.38
CA ARG A 154 24.42 0.54 23.47
C ARG A 154 25.92 0.71 23.62
N THR A 155 26.65 0.83 22.52
CA THR A 155 28.11 1.00 22.52
C THR A 155 28.48 2.37 23.07
N LEU A 156 27.83 3.43 22.61
CA LEU A 156 28.08 4.79 23.10
C LEU A 156 27.77 4.91 24.61
N GLU A 157 26.65 4.34 25.07
CA GLU A 157 26.32 4.31 26.49
C GLU A 157 27.31 3.50 27.34
N MET A 158 27.85 2.40 26.81
CA MET A 158 28.87 1.61 27.49
C MET A 158 30.15 2.41 27.71
N VAL A 159 30.58 3.19 26.72
CA VAL A 159 31.77 4.05 26.85
C VAL A 159 31.50 5.20 27.81
N TYR A 160 30.34 5.86 27.71
CA TYR A 160 29.99 6.93 28.66
C TYR A 160 29.91 6.49 30.12
N LYS A 161 29.57 5.22 30.39
CA LYS A 161 29.54 4.66 31.76
C LYS A 161 30.92 4.54 32.41
N GLN A 162 32.01 4.74 31.67
CA GLN A 162 33.36 4.72 32.21
C GLN A 162 33.71 5.99 33.01
N ALA A 163 32.97 7.09 32.81
CA ALA A 163 33.09 8.31 33.59
C ALA A 163 31.90 8.47 34.57
N PRO A 164 32.10 9.12 35.73
CA PRO A 164 31.00 9.58 36.59
C PRO A 164 29.94 10.35 35.80
N ARG A 165 28.65 10.04 36.05
CA ARG A 165 27.53 10.57 35.25
C ARG A 165 27.37 12.08 35.40
N GLU A 166 27.77 12.60 36.55
CA GLU A 166 27.68 14.00 36.93
C GLU A 166 28.61 14.88 36.09
N LEU A 167 29.72 14.33 35.58
CA LEU A 167 30.71 15.08 34.79
C LEU A 167 30.23 15.41 33.38
N LEU A 168 29.30 14.62 32.83
CA LEU A 168 28.76 14.88 31.49
C LEU A 168 28.04 16.23 31.39
N HIS A 169 27.33 16.62 32.44
CA HIS A 169 26.68 17.92 32.56
C HIS A 169 27.66 19.08 32.73
N LEU A 170 28.87 18.80 33.25
CA LEU A 170 29.93 19.79 33.43
C LEU A 170 30.78 19.98 32.16
N PHE A 171 30.91 18.94 31.33
CA PHE A 171 31.72 19.00 30.11
C PHE A 171 31.01 19.58 28.89
N SER A 172 29.67 19.53 28.84
CA SER A 172 28.88 20.09 27.74
C SER A 172 27.52 20.57 28.25
N ALA A 173 27.17 21.83 27.94
CA ALA A 173 25.86 22.40 28.27
C ALA A 173 24.71 21.69 27.53
N LEU A 174 24.96 21.26 26.30
CA LEU A 174 24.01 20.49 25.48
C LEU A 174 24.28 18.99 25.61
N ASN A 175 23.26 18.16 25.49
CA ASN A 175 23.41 16.72 25.34
C ASN A 175 23.90 16.38 23.92
N PRO A 176 25.16 15.94 23.73
CA PRO A 176 25.71 15.72 22.39
C PRO A 176 25.34 14.36 21.78
N LYS A 177 24.67 13.49 22.55
CA LYS A 177 24.38 12.11 22.15
C LYS A 177 23.60 12.00 20.83
N PRO A 178 22.57 12.82 20.54
CA PRO A 178 21.82 12.68 19.30
C PRO A 178 22.67 12.85 18.05
N SER A 179 23.50 13.90 18.00
CA SER A 179 24.44 14.09 16.89
C SER A 179 25.52 13.01 16.84
N GLN A 180 26.02 12.54 18.00
CA GLN A 180 26.97 11.43 18.06
C GLN A 180 26.37 10.13 17.50
N LEU A 181 25.14 9.78 17.87
CA LEU A 181 24.45 8.58 17.37
C LEU A 181 24.28 8.64 15.86
N ARG A 182 23.88 9.80 15.32
CA ARG A 182 23.76 10.02 13.87
C ARG A 182 25.07 9.71 13.14
N TYR A 183 26.21 10.17 13.65
CA TYR A 183 27.52 9.89 13.05
C TYR A 183 27.98 8.44 13.26
N LEU A 184 27.65 7.80 14.39
CA LEU A 184 27.90 6.37 14.59
C LEU A 184 27.13 5.52 13.56
N GLU A 185 25.89 5.91 13.22
CA GLU A 185 25.14 5.27 12.15
C GLU A 185 25.82 5.45 10.78
N TYR A 186 26.44 6.59 10.51
CA TYR A 186 27.23 6.79 9.28
C TYR A 186 28.42 5.83 9.22
N ILE A 187 29.09 5.58 10.36
CA ILE A 187 30.22 4.64 10.48
C ILE A 187 29.78 3.18 10.28
N THR A 188 28.64 2.77 10.86
CA THR A 188 28.17 1.38 10.75
C THR A 188 27.60 1.04 9.37
N ARG A 189 27.05 2.04 8.65
CA ARG A 189 26.49 1.90 7.29
C ARG A 189 27.53 1.80 6.17
N ARG A 190 28.84 1.77 6.44
CA ARG A 190 29.93 1.65 5.43
C ARG A 190 29.90 0.43 4.49
N LYS A 191 28.96 -0.52 4.62
CA LYS A 191 28.88 -1.76 3.83
C LYS A 191 28.51 -1.57 2.34
N PHE A 192 28.33 -0.34 1.86
CA PHE A 192 27.72 -0.04 0.55
C PHE A 192 28.68 0.52 -0.52
N GLY A 193 30.02 0.56 -0.31
CA GLY A 193 30.95 1.03 -1.36
C GLY A 193 32.43 0.80 -1.05
N LEU A 194 33.29 0.84 -2.07
CA LEU A 194 34.76 0.72 -1.97
C LEU A 194 35.42 2.00 -1.39
N ASP A 195 34.75 3.16 -1.49
CA ASP A 195 35.23 4.47 -1.01
C ASP A 195 34.31 5.02 0.11
N TRP A 196 34.76 4.90 1.37
CA TRP A 196 34.12 5.55 2.54
C TRP A 196 35.17 6.44 3.23
N PRO A 197 34.86 7.69 3.61
CA PRO A 197 33.58 8.38 3.49
C PRO A 197 33.28 8.74 2.02
N PRO A 198 32.00 8.76 1.63
CA PRO A 198 31.59 9.18 0.29
C PRO A 198 31.84 10.68 0.08
N SER A 199 31.99 11.11 -1.17
CA SER A 199 32.24 12.52 -1.53
C SER A 199 31.13 13.45 -1.05
N ASP A 200 31.49 14.67 -0.66
CA ASP A 200 30.55 15.67 -0.17
C ASP A 200 29.54 16.09 -1.25
N THR A 201 28.26 15.80 -1.02
CA THR A 201 27.16 16.25 -1.90
C THR A 201 26.78 17.70 -1.56
N PRO A 202 26.88 18.68 -2.47
CA PRO A 202 26.40 20.03 -2.20
C PRO A 202 24.87 20.04 -2.18
N LEU A 203 24.26 20.72 -1.21
CA LEU A 203 22.81 20.91 -1.07
C LEU A 203 22.49 22.38 -0.84
N ALA A 204 21.30 22.82 -1.23
CA ALA A 204 20.76 24.13 -0.86
C ALA A 204 19.81 23.96 0.33
N LEU A 205 20.13 24.53 1.49
CA LEU A 205 19.23 24.56 2.66
C LEU A 205 18.23 25.70 2.46
N ASP A 206 16.98 25.36 2.15
CA ASP A 206 15.94 26.32 1.78
C ASP A 206 15.33 27.00 3.00
N CYS A 207 14.78 26.20 3.92
CA CYS A 207 14.12 26.73 5.11
C CYS A 207 14.08 25.71 6.25
N ILE A 208 13.78 26.21 7.44
CA ILE A 208 13.54 25.40 8.64
C ILE A 208 12.10 25.65 9.10
N ILE A 209 11.34 24.58 9.29
CA ILE A 209 9.97 24.63 9.80
C ILE A 209 9.97 24.10 11.23
N LEU A 210 9.64 24.94 12.20
CA LEU A 210 9.41 24.54 13.58
C LEU A 210 7.91 24.27 13.77
N ARG A 211 7.55 23.03 14.08
CA ARG A 211 6.20 22.61 14.45
C ARG A 211 6.11 22.45 15.96
N ILE A 212 5.05 23.02 16.55
CA ILE A 212 4.83 23.08 18.00
C ILE A 212 5.96 23.86 18.68
N LEU A 213 5.78 25.17 18.82
CA LEU A 213 6.83 26.06 19.32
C LEU A 213 7.23 25.75 20.77
N PRO A 214 8.53 25.80 21.08
CA PRO A 214 8.98 25.68 22.46
C PRO A 214 8.60 26.91 23.29
N LEU A 215 8.33 26.67 24.58
CA LEU A 215 7.73 27.61 25.51
C LEU A 215 8.79 28.46 26.22
N TYR A 216 9.08 29.64 25.66
CA TYR A 216 9.93 30.67 26.28
C TYR A 216 9.09 31.90 26.69
N ASP A 217 9.71 32.93 27.27
CA ASP A 217 9.06 34.18 27.73
C ASP A 217 7.85 33.99 28.67
N GLY A 218 7.93 33.03 29.62
CA GLY A 218 6.83 32.76 30.55
C GLY A 218 5.63 32.04 29.93
N GLY A 219 5.87 31.24 28.88
CA GLY A 219 4.85 30.44 28.19
C GLY A 219 4.20 31.16 27.00
N ARG A 220 4.75 32.29 26.57
CA ARG A 220 4.17 33.13 25.51
C ARG A 220 4.66 32.81 24.10
N GLY A 221 5.65 31.94 23.94
CA GLY A 221 6.17 31.50 22.64
C GLY A 221 7.69 31.67 22.50
N CYS A 222 8.21 31.83 21.28
CA CYS A 222 9.66 31.96 21.05
C CYS A 222 10.05 32.95 19.94
N ARG A 223 11.28 33.51 20.02
CA ARG A 223 11.94 34.32 19.00
C ARG A 223 13.12 33.55 18.38
N PRO A 224 12.88 32.69 17.36
CA PRO A 224 13.91 31.82 16.84
C PRO A 224 14.95 32.58 16.00
N VAL A 225 16.23 32.34 16.27
CA VAL A 225 17.39 32.84 15.54
C VAL A 225 18.18 31.64 15.03
N VAL A 226 18.43 31.61 13.72
CA VAL A 226 19.06 30.46 13.05
C VAL A 226 20.48 30.84 12.62
N ARG A 227 21.42 29.92 12.88
CA ARG A 227 22.79 29.97 12.37
C ARG A 227 23.16 28.66 11.70
N VAL A 228 23.77 28.77 10.51
CA VAL A 228 24.27 27.61 9.75
C VAL A 228 25.77 27.76 9.57
N TYR A 229 26.51 26.72 9.93
CA TYR A 229 27.95 26.63 9.74
C TYR A 229 28.30 25.44 8.86
N GLY A 230 29.30 25.60 8.00
CA GLY A 230 29.76 24.54 7.11
C GLY A 230 30.96 24.98 6.28
N GLN A 231 31.35 24.16 5.31
CA GLN A 231 32.46 24.47 4.42
C GLN A 231 32.06 25.45 3.30
N ASP A 232 32.96 26.38 2.97
CA ASP A 232 32.78 27.38 1.93
C ASP A 232 33.31 26.87 0.58
N SER A 233 32.39 26.56 -0.34
CA SER A 233 32.69 26.09 -1.70
C SER A 233 33.50 27.08 -2.57
N SER A 234 33.65 28.34 -2.14
CA SER A 234 34.34 29.39 -2.91
C SER A 234 35.83 29.58 -2.59
N SER A 235 36.35 28.95 -1.51
CA SER A 235 37.74 29.17 -1.09
C SER A 235 38.72 28.20 -1.77
N LYS A 236 39.69 28.74 -2.54
CA LYS A 236 40.78 27.97 -3.19
C LYS A 236 41.95 27.64 -2.25
N THR A 237 41.85 27.95 -0.96
CA THR A 237 42.89 27.76 0.04
C THR A 237 42.59 26.54 0.90
N SER A 238 43.58 25.68 1.09
CA SER A 238 43.50 24.37 1.78
C SER A 238 43.17 24.42 3.29
N SER A 239 42.77 25.58 3.84
CA SER A 239 42.27 25.66 5.22
C SER A 239 40.78 25.32 5.26
N ARG A 240 40.46 24.04 5.49
CA ARG A 240 39.10 23.49 5.60
C ARG A 240 38.42 23.84 6.94
N SER A 241 38.48 25.09 7.39
CA SER A 241 37.80 25.53 8.61
C SER A 241 36.32 25.80 8.34
N SER A 242 35.43 25.33 9.23
CA SER A 242 33.99 25.61 9.17
C SER A 242 33.74 27.11 9.35
N LYS A 243 32.91 27.71 8.50
CA LYS A 243 32.54 29.14 8.52
C LYS A 243 31.04 29.31 8.71
N LEU A 244 30.61 30.44 9.27
CA LEU A 244 29.21 30.85 9.33
C LEU A 244 28.69 31.15 7.91
N LEU A 245 27.84 30.28 7.39
CA LEU A 245 27.23 30.38 6.05
C LEU A 245 25.97 31.24 6.05
N TYR A 246 25.18 31.17 7.12
CA TYR A 246 23.94 31.94 7.28
C TYR A 246 23.72 32.35 8.73
N SER A 247 23.19 33.55 8.93
CA SER A 247 22.61 33.98 10.19
C SER A 247 21.37 34.84 9.94
N SER A 248 20.28 34.55 10.66
CA SER A 248 19.04 35.32 10.56
C SER A 248 19.14 36.75 11.14
N SER A 249 20.22 37.09 11.84
CA SER A 249 20.40 38.38 12.53
C SER A 249 21.49 39.25 11.89
N LYS A 250 21.13 40.06 10.88
CA LYS A 250 21.95 41.21 10.45
C LYS A 250 21.47 42.54 11.06
N VAL A 251 20.24 42.61 11.60
CA VAL A 251 19.68 43.81 12.26
C VAL A 251 18.85 43.39 13.47
N LYS A 252 19.42 43.44 14.68
CA LYS A 252 18.78 42.99 15.95
C LYS A 252 17.42 43.61 16.29
N LYS A 253 17.00 44.70 15.62
CA LYS A 253 15.81 45.49 15.98
C LYS A 253 14.44 44.90 15.58
N HIS A 254 14.39 43.80 14.82
CA HIS A 254 13.12 43.31 14.23
C HIS A 254 12.88 41.78 14.37
N ILE A 255 13.40 41.12 15.42
CA ILE A 255 13.17 39.67 15.62
C ILE A 255 11.72 39.46 16.10
N ARG A 256 10.91 38.77 15.30
CA ARG A 256 9.49 38.49 15.58
C ARG A 256 9.33 37.47 16.70
N LEU A 257 8.47 37.78 17.68
CA LEU A 257 7.96 36.81 18.65
C LEU A 257 6.83 36.01 18.00
N TYR A 258 6.96 34.69 18.00
CA TYR A 258 5.90 33.79 17.58
C TYR A 258 5.21 33.20 18.81
N ARG A 259 3.92 33.49 18.97
CA ARG A 259 3.11 32.95 20.05
C ARG A 259 2.48 31.63 19.65
N GLN A 260 2.47 30.67 20.57
CA GLN A 260 1.89 29.34 20.31
C GLN A 260 0.39 29.39 20.02
N GLU A 261 -0.35 30.36 20.59
CA GLU A 261 -1.77 30.58 20.33
C GLU A 261 -2.05 31.17 18.93
N GLU A 262 -1.06 31.83 18.32
CA GLU A 262 -1.22 32.57 17.07
C GLU A 262 -0.67 31.81 15.84
N CYS A 263 0.21 30.81 16.04
CA CYS A 263 0.89 30.09 14.97
C CYS A 263 1.10 28.60 15.31
N GLU A 264 0.55 27.70 14.50
CA GLU A 264 0.76 26.25 14.62
C GLU A 264 2.17 25.80 14.15
N LEU A 265 2.76 26.55 13.22
CA LEU A 265 4.12 26.32 12.70
C LEU A 265 4.84 27.63 12.38
N VAL A 266 6.17 27.62 12.44
CA VAL A 266 7.04 28.74 12.08
C VAL A 266 8.02 28.32 11.01
N LYS A 267 7.92 28.95 9.83
CA LYS A 267 8.87 28.77 8.73
C LYS A 267 9.93 29.88 8.75
N ILE A 268 11.20 29.49 8.70
CA ILE A 268 12.36 30.38 8.67
C ILE A 268 13.10 30.11 7.36
N ASP A 269 13.04 31.05 6.43
CA ASP A 269 13.73 30.97 5.15
C ASP A 269 15.23 31.27 5.30
N VAL A 270 16.08 30.36 4.81
CA VAL A 270 17.53 30.37 4.98
C VAL A 270 18.24 30.55 3.64
N HIS A 271 17.87 29.75 2.63
CA HIS A 271 18.41 29.77 1.27
C HIS A 271 19.95 29.86 1.20
N CYS A 272 20.65 28.90 1.81
CA CYS A 272 22.13 28.86 1.80
C CYS A 272 22.68 27.53 1.27
N ARG A 273 23.79 27.57 0.54
CA ARG A 273 24.46 26.36 0.03
C ARG A 273 25.31 25.74 1.13
N VAL A 274 25.11 24.45 1.39
CA VAL A 274 25.80 23.66 2.41
C VAL A 274 26.46 22.43 1.77
N GLN A 275 27.62 22.01 2.28
CA GLN A 275 28.38 20.89 1.73
C GLN A 275 29.24 20.24 2.83
N GLY A 276 29.26 18.90 2.86
CA GLY A 276 30.04 18.12 3.82
C GLY A 276 29.40 18.11 5.21
N ASP A 277 30.21 18.29 6.26
CA ASP A 277 29.74 18.44 7.63
C ASP A 277 29.09 19.82 7.87
N VAL A 278 27.84 19.83 8.35
CA VAL A 278 27.03 21.02 8.59
C VAL A 278 26.57 21.08 10.04
N VAL A 279 26.68 22.25 10.66
CA VAL A 279 26.14 22.54 11.99
C VAL A 279 25.02 23.56 11.85
N LEU A 280 23.83 23.20 12.31
CA LEU A 280 22.67 24.08 12.36
C LEU A 280 22.29 24.35 13.81
N GLU A 281 22.21 25.62 14.18
CA GLU A 281 21.81 26.09 15.50
C GLU A 281 20.53 26.92 15.42
N CYS A 282 19.60 26.67 16.35
CA CYS A 282 18.43 27.49 16.56
C CYS A 282 18.42 27.98 18.03
N THR A 283 18.43 29.29 18.23
CA THR A 283 18.39 29.94 19.55
C THR A 283 17.13 30.76 19.73
N HIS A 284 16.71 30.95 20.98
CA HIS A 284 15.68 31.88 21.40
C HIS A 284 16.34 33.20 21.81
N MET A 285 15.88 34.33 21.27
CA MET A 285 16.31 35.66 21.70
C MET A 285 15.35 36.23 22.76
N GLU A 286 15.88 36.55 23.95
CA GLU A 286 15.11 37.15 25.04
C GLU A 286 14.59 38.57 24.67
N ASP A 287 13.62 39.07 25.45
CA ASP A 287 13.01 40.40 25.31
C ASP A 287 14.05 41.55 25.28
N ASP A 288 15.20 41.37 25.93
CA ASP A 288 16.27 42.38 25.97
C ASP A 288 17.10 42.47 24.67
N LEU A 289 16.92 41.52 23.73
CA LEU A 289 17.67 41.39 22.47
C LEU A 289 19.20 41.26 22.67
N VAL A 290 19.63 40.88 23.88
CA VAL A 290 21.02 40.70 24.28
C VAL A 290 21.30 39.25 24.63
N ARG A 291 20.38 38.58 25.33
CA ARG A 291 20.54 37.20 25.79
C ARG A 291 19.94 36.21 24.78
N GLU A 292 20.70 35.16 24.51
CA GLU A 292 20.29 34.06 23.65
C GLU A 292 20.31 32.74 24.44
N GLU A 293 19.25 31.96 24.31
CA GLU A 293 19.13 30.62 24.90
C GLU A 293 19.05 29.57 23.79
N MET A 294 19.71 28.42 23.95
CA MET A 294 19.71 27.37 22.93
C MET A 294 18.36 26.65 22.89
N ILE A 295 17.72 26.61 21.71
CA ILE A 295 16.54 25.75 21.48
C ILE A 295 17.04 24.35 21.10
N PHE A 296 17.79 24.25 20.00
CA PHE A 296 18.44 23.00 19.60
C PHE A 296 19.65 23.27 18.72
N ARG A 297 20.53 22.27 18.65
CA ARG A 297 21.59 22.17 17.66
C ARG A 297 21.56 20.81 16.99
N VAL A 298 21.90 20.77 15.71
CA VAL A 298 22.05 19.52 14.97
C VAL A 298 23.31 19.55 14.13
N MET A 299 24.07 18.46 14.15
CA MET A 299 25.14 18.22 13.20
C MET A 299 24.77 17.07 12.26
N PHE A 300 24.95 17.26 10.97
CA PHE A 300 24.71 16.24 9.95
C PHE A 300 25.68 16.41 8.78
N HIS A 301 25.87 15.34 8.01
CA HIS A 301 26.70 15.36 6.81
C HIS A 301 25.81 15.30 5.56
N THR A 302 26.00 16.21 4.60
CA THR A 302 25.09 16.38 3.45
C THR A 302 24.91 15.11 2.62
N THR A 303 25.97 14.33 2.41
CA THR A 303 25.91 13.06 1.67
C THR A 303 24.98 12.00 2.28
N PHE A 304 24.64 12.10 3.57
CA PHE A 304 23.75 11.16 4.24
C PHE A 304 22.31 11.65 4.34
N VAL A 305 22.01 12.84 3.79
CA VAL A 305 20.66 13.36 3.64
C VAL A 305 20.01 12.68 2.43
N ARG A 306 19.19 11.65 2.68
CA ARG A 306 18.59 10.79 1.62
C ARG A 306 17.25 11.31 1.06
N SER A 307 16.62 12.22 1.80
CA SER A 307 15.37 12.89 1.43
C SER A 307 15.64 14.38 1.43
N ASN A 308 14.90 15.17 0.64
CA ASN A 308 14.98 16.64 0.63
C ASN A 308 14.56 17.30 1.97
N ILE A 309 14.45 16.52 3.05
CA ILE A 309 13.98 16.94 4.38
C ILE A 309 14.78 16.17 5.44
N LEU A 310 15.38 16.89 6.39
CA LEU A 310 15.89 16.34 7.64
C LEU A 310 14.90 16.65 8.76
N MET A 311 14.19 15.60 9.22
CA MET A 311 13.24 15.67 10.32
C MET A 311 13.98 15.49 11.65
N LEU A 312 13.70 16.36 12.61
CA LEU A 312 14.33 16.36 13.93
C LEU A 312 13.27 16.48 15.02
N ASN A 313 13.12 15.43 15.81
CA ASN A 313 12.38 15.49 17.06
C ASN A 313 13.29 15.95 18.21
N ARG A 314 12.69 16.19 19.39
CA ARG A 314 13.42 16.56 20.60
C ARG A 314 14.58 15.61 20.97
N ASP A 315 14.43 14.30 20.74
CA ASP A 315 15.46 13.31 21.06
C ASP A 315 16.52 13.14 19.96
N GLU A 316 16.32 13.75 18.79
CA GLU A 316 17.21 13.67 17.62
C GLU A 316 18.07 14.93 17.45
N ALA A 317 17.87 15.95 18.26
CA ALA A 317 18.67 17.18 18.27
C ALA A 317 19.38 17.38 19.61
N ASP A 318 20.55 18.02 19.58
CA ASP A 318 21.30 18.40 20.78
C ASP A 318 20.54 19.54 21.49
N VAL A 319 19.97 19.25 22.65
CA VAL A 319 19.23 20.20 23.50
C VAL A 319 19.90 20.34 24.88
N LEU A 320 19.59 21.40 25.63
CA LEU A 320 20.08 21.55 27.01
C LEU A 320 19.58 20.40 27.87
N TRP A 321 20.39 19.97 28.84
CA TRP A 321 20.08 18.80 29.68
C TRP A 321 18.77 18.95 30.49
N ASP A 322 18.42 20.17 30.82
CA ASP A 322 17.27 20.61 31.62
C ASP A 322 16.12 21.20 30.77
N ALA A 323 16.23 21.24 29.43
CA ALA A 323 15.19 21.75 28.51
C ALA A 323 13.88 20.92 28.48
N LYS A 324 13.68 20.00 29.42
CA LYS A 324 12.59 19.03 29.38
C LYS A 324 11.20 19.65 29.51
N ASP A 325 11.12 20.79 30.17
CA ASP A 325 9.87 21.51 30.47
C ASP A 325 9.59 22.62 29.43
N GLN A 326 10.62 23.08 28.71
CA GLN A 326 10.52 24.12 27.68
C GLN A 326 10.19 23.55 26.28
N ILE A 327 10.69 22.35 25.96
CA ILE A 327 10.50 21.70 24.65
C ILE A 327 9.55 20.50 24.79
N SER A 328 8.37 20.60 24.15
CA SER A 328 7.37 19.52 24.13
C SER A 328 7.93 18.22 23.53
N ARG A 329 7.37 17.07 23.92
CA ARG A 329 7.68 15.78 23.27
C ARG A 329 7.22 15.74 21.81
N ASP A 330 6.22 16.54 21.47
CA ASP A 330 5.68 16.61 20.12
C ASP A 330 6.40 17.64 19.23
N PHE A 331 7.41 18.34 19.77
CA PHE A 331 8.24 19.29 19.01
C PHE A 331 8.89 18.59 17.80
N ARG A 332 8.75 19.21 16.62
CA ARG A 332 9.43 18.79 15.40
C ARG A 332 10.05 19.97 14.67
N ALA A 333 11.29 19.81 14.23
CA ALA A 333 11.94 20.72 13.31
C ALA A 333 12.20 20.01 11.97
N GLU A 334 11.74 20.60 10.87
CA GLU A 334 11.94 20.10 9.51
C GLU A 334 12.92 21.02 8.79
N VAL A 335 14.09 20.50 8.40
CA VAL A 335 15.08 21.24 7.61
C VAL A 335 14.93 20.81 6.16
N LEU A 336 14.52 21.72 5.28
CA LEU A 336 14.27 21.44 3.86
C LEU A 336 15.51 21.74 3.02
N PHE A 337 15.77 20.88 2.05
CA PHE A 337 16.86 21.00 1.10
C PHE A 337 16.38 20.92 -0.36
N SER A 338 17.02 21.66 -1.26
CA SER A 338 16.89 21.55 -2.71
C SER A 338 18.25 21.31 -3.38
N ASP A 339 18.23 21.08 -4.69
CA ASP A 339 19.45 20.90 -5.50
C ASP A 339 20.33 22.15 -5.43
N ALA A 340 21.65 21.98 -5.32
CA ALA A 340 22.60 23.07 -5.11
C ALA A 340 22.62 24.14 -6.22
N ASP A 341 22.08 23.83 -7.40
CA ASP A 341 21.99 24.73 -8.56
C ASP A 341 20.72 25.61 -8.55
N SER A 342 19.80 25.41 -7.61
CA SER A 342 18.57 26.21 -7.44
C SER A 342 18.83 27.61 -6.86
N VAL A 343 20.00 27.84 -6.26
CA VAL A 343 20.31 29.09 -5.54
C VAL A 343 20.92 30.12 -6.49
N SER A 344 20.06 30.96 -7.09
CA SER A 344 20.49 32.17 -7.80
C SER A 344 21.05 33.21 -6.81
N SER A 345 22.25 33.72 -7.12
CA SER A 345 23.03 34.67 -6.31
C SER A 345 22.38 36.05 -6.14
N ILE A 346 21.61 36.32 -5.07
CA ILE A 346 21.11 37.68 -4.73
C ILE A 346 20.94 37.77 -3.19
N ILE A 347 21.85 38.38 -2.42
CA ILE A 347 21.92 39.81 -2.03
C ILE A 347 20.54 40.51 -1.94
N THR A 348 19.96 40.54 -0.73
CA THR A 348 19.03 41.58 -0.20
C THR A 348 18.24 42.42 -1.21
N THR A 349 16.92 42.23 -1.31
CA THR A 349 15.94 43.34 -1.33
C THR A 349 14.50 42.85 -1.11
N ASN A 350 13.75 43.65 -0.34
CA ASN A 350 12.36 43.46 0.08
C ASN A 350 11.34 43.65 -1.08
N ALA A 351 10.18 42.99 -1.00
CA ALA A 351 8.86 43.64 -1.01
C ALA A 351 7.73 42.62 -0.74
N VAL A 352 6.74 43.09 0.01
CA VAL A 352 5.55 42.41 0.56
C VAL A 352 4.38 42.46 -0.43
N SER A 353 3.56 41.41 -0.48
CA SER A 353 2.09 41.56 -0.62
C SER A 353 1.36 40.29 -0.19
N GLU A 354 0.63 40.38 0.92
CA GLU A 354 -0.45 39.50 1.34
C GLU A 354 -1.64 39.60 0.39
N TYR A 355 -2.38 38.51 0.16
CA TYR A 355 -3.85 38.46 0.21
C TYR A 355 -4.30 37.00 0.37
N CYS A 356 -5.39 36.81 1.10
CA CYS A 356 -5.88 35.54 1.64
C CYS A 356 -7.35 35.31 1.21
N VAL A 357 -7.72 34.01 1.12
CA VAL A 357 -9.06 33.37 1.20
C VAL A 357 -10.02 33.48 -0.01
N THR A 358 -10.41 32.31 -0.60
CA THR A 358 -11.72 31.63 -0.37
C THR A 358 -11.93 30.37 -1.23
N ASN A 359 -12.28 29.28 -0.53
CA ASN A 359 -12.99 28.04 -0.88
C ASN A 359 -13.61 27.84 -2.28
N SER A 360 -13.46 26.61 -2.81
CA SER A 360 -14.60 25.73 -3.10
C SER A 360 -14.13 24.30 -3.37
N ALA A 361 -14.56 23.36 -2.53
CA ALA A 361 -14.45 21.92 -2.75
C ALA A 361 -15.59 21.43 -3.65
N SER A 362 -15.36 20.39 -4.45
CA SER A 362 -16.40 19.39 -4.77
C SER A 362 -15.73 18.09 -5.26
N PRO A 363 -16.36 16.92 -4.98
CA PRO A 363 -15.65 15.72 -4.57
C PRO A 363 -15.78 14.55 -5.56
N GLU A 364 -14.96 13.55 -5.28
CA GLU A 364 -14.76 12.29 -5.97
C GLU A 364 -15.85 11.21 -5.66
N GLU A 365 -15.84 10.08 -6.42
CA GLU A 365 -15.73 8.68 -5.89
C GLU A 365 -16.96 7.71 -5.63
N PHE A 366 -16.72 6.37 -5.70
CA PHE A 366 -17.41 5.15 -5.09
C PHE A 366 -18.25 4.08 -5.86
N PHE A 367 -18.42 2.75 -5.49
CA PHE A 367 -17.60 1.44 -5.58
C PHE A 367 -18.42 0.10 -5.42
N GLU A 368 -17.81 -1.09 -5.73
CA GLU A 368 -18.12 -2.53 -5.36
C GLU A 368 -18.89 -3.57 -6.24
N ALA A 369 -18.52 -4.86 -6.06
CA ALA A 369 -19.37 -6.05 -6.26
C ALA A 369 -19.34 -7.07 -5.09
N GLU A 370 -20.05 -8.17 -5.26
CA GLU A 370 -20.44 -9.20 -4.28
C GLU A 370 -19.51 -10.42 -4.24
N GLU A 371 -19.66 -11.26 -3.20
CA GLU A 371 -19.22 -12.66 -3.18
C GLU A 371 -19.94 -13.57 -2.16
N ILE A 372 -20.27 -14.76 -2.70
CA ILE A 372 -20.88 -16.04 -2.31
C ILE A 372 -20.99 -16.51 -0.83
N PHE A 373 -22.21 -16.94 -0.45
CA PHE A 373 -22.63 -18.25 0.13
C PHE A 373 -23.81 -18.08 1.11
N ASN A 374 -24.99 -18.57 0.72
CA ASN A 374 -25.99 -19.14 1.64
C ASN A 374 -26.52 -20.42 0.95
N SER A 375 -26.13 -21.59 1.44
CA SER A 375 -26.61 -22.89 0.98
C SER A 375 -27.92 -23.31 1.67
N VAL A 376 -28.86 -23.84 0.85
CA VAL A 376 -29.79 -25.00 1.01
C VAL A 376 -30.59 -25.11 2.34
N VAL A 377 -31.94 -25.22 2.37
CA VAL A 377 -32.83 -26.41 2.17
C VAL A 377 -34.30 -25.88 2.17
N ASP A 378 -35.22 -26.27 1.28
CA ASP A 378 -36.17 -27.41 1.43
C ASP A 378 -36.82 -27.79 0.08
N GLY A 379 -37.16 -29.07 -0.09
CA GLY A 379 -37.45 -29.70 -1.38
C GLY A 379 -38.91 -30.02 -1.75
N GLN A 380 -38.96 -30.74 -2.88
CA GLN A 380 -40.01 -31.54 -3.54
C GLN A 380 -40.88 -30.97 -4.68
N ASP A 381 -40.70 -31.67 -5.81
CA ASP A 381 -41.63 -32.16 -6.84
C ASP A 381 -42.08 -31.28 -8.03
N GLY A 382 -41.82 -31.82 -9.25
CA GLY A 382 -42.68 -31.62 -10.43
C GLY A 382 -41.97 -31.51 -11.79
N LYS A 383 -42.12 -32.53 -12.64
CA LYS A 383 -41.62 -32.69 -14.03
C LYS A 383 -42.10 -31.63 -15.05
N GLY A 384 -41.32 -31.40 -16.12
CA GLY A 384 -41.81 -30.94 -17.43
C GLY A 384 -40.71 -30.53 -18.43
N GLU A 385 -40.67 -31.17 -19.60
CA GLU A 385 -39.72 -30.98 -20.73
C GLU A 385 -39.98 -29.71 -21.58
N PRO A 386 -39.04 -29.29 -22.47
CA PRO A 386 -38.99 -27.96 -23.08
C PRO A 386 -39.55 -27.90 -24.51
N HIS A 387 -40.03 -26.72 -24.92
CA HIS A 387 -40.27 -26.39 -26.32
C HIS A 387 -39.42 -25.21 -26.79
N SER A 388 -38.66 -25.49 -27.84
CA SER A 388 -37.86 -24.61 -28.68
C SER A 388 -38.69 -23.60 -29.44
N HIS A 389 -38.23 -22.34 -29.56
CA HIS A 389 -38.46 -21.57 -30.78
C HIS A 389 -37.30 -20.61 -31.07
N THR A 390 -36.73 -20.83 -32.24
CA THR A 390 -35.73 -20.05 -32.97
C THR A 390 -36.41 -18.87 -33.66
N VAL A 391 -35.92 -17.64 -33.51
CA VAL A 391 -36.13 -16.58 -34.53
C VAL A 391 -34.88 -15.69 -34.62
N GLN A 392 -34.37 -15.62 -35.85
CA GLN A 392 -33.27 -14.79 -36.33
C GLN A 392 -33.62 -13.30 -36.27
N ALA A 393 -32.64 -12.45 -35.97
CA ALA A 393 -32.71 -11.03 -36.30
C ALA A 393 -31.39 -10.55 -36.92
N SER A 394 -31.56 -9.89 -38.05
CA SER A 394 -30.60 -9.40 -39.02
C SER A 394 -29.78 -8.21 -38.52
N ALA A 395 -28.49 -8.22 -38.87
CA ALA A 395 -27.53 -7.14 -38.70
C ALA A 395 -27.89 -5.89 -39.50
N GLN A 396 -27.72 -4.71 -38.88
CA GLN A 396 -27.21 -3.49 -39.52
C GLN A 396 -26.44 -2.65 -38.49
N ASP A 397 -25.16 -2.44 -38.79
CA ASP A 397 -24.17 -1.66 -38.05
C ASP A 397 -24.54 -0.18 -37.97
N VAL A 398 -24.46 0.43 -36.77
CA VAL A 398 -24.12 1.86 -36.61
C VAL A 398 -23.45 2.05 -35.25
N GLU A 399 -22.19 2.49 -35.30
CA GLU A 399 -21.34 2.90 -34.17
C GLU A 399 -21.94 4.08 -33.39
N THR A 400 -22.01 3.98 -32.05
CA THR A 400 -22.12 5.13 -31.13
C THR A 400 -21.17 4.96 -29.95
N GLN A 401 -20.57 6.09 -29.58
CA GLN A 401 -19.46 6.26 -28.63
C GLN A 401 -19.95 6.13 -27.18
N ASP A 402 -19.28 5.30 -26.39
CA ASP A 402 -19.56 5.10 -24.96
C ASP A 402 -18.29 5.39 -24.16
N GLY A 403 -18.39 6.32 -23.19
CA GLY A 403 -17.32 6.87 -22.35
C GLY A 403 -16.74 5.92 -21.30
N THR A 404 -16.94 4.61 -21.48
CA THR A 404 -16.02 3.62 -20.90
C THR A 404 -14.64 3.87 -21.49
N GLY A 405 -13.58 3.78 -20.69
CA GLY A 405 -12.22 3.76 -21.23
C GLY A 405 -12.05 2.52 -22.11
N LYS A 406 -12.50 2.59 -23.37
CA LYS A 406 -12.09 1.64 -24.40
C LYS A 406 -10.58 1.66 -24.36
N ASN A 407 -9.98 0.49 -24.23
CA ASN A 407 -8.55 0.39 -24.43
C ASN A 407 -8.30 0.88 -25.85
N VAL A 408 -7.67 2.05 -25.99
CA VAL A 408 -7.23 2.54 -27.29
C VAL A 408 -6.38 1.43 -27.91
N VAL A 409 -6.93 0.78 -28.93
CA VAL A 409 -6.26 -0.29 -29.65
C VAL A 409 -5.82 0.27 -30.99
N VAL A 410 -4.53 0.18 -31.27
CA VAL A 410 -3.90 0.72 -32.47
C VAL A 410 -3.05 -0.39 -33.09
N GLY A 411 -3.06 -0.49 -34.42
CA GLY A 411 -2.15 -1.35 -35.17
C GLY A 411 -2.58 -2.82 -35.33
N PHE A 412 -3.74 -3.24 -34.80
CA PHE A 412 -4.22 -4.62 -34.90
C PHE A 412 -5.12 -4.92 -36.11
N ASP A 413 -5.42 -3.95 -36.98
CA ASP A 413 -6.41 -4.14 -38.06
C ASP A 413 -6.07 -5.32 -38.98
N ARG A 414 -4.79 -5.45 -39.34
CA ARG A 414 -4.31 -6.56 -40.18
C ARG A 414 -4.37 -7.90 -39.45
N ASP A 415 -3.95 -7.92 -38.19
CA ASP A 415 -3.93 -9.12 -37.36
C ASP A 415 -5.36 -9.63 -37.08
N LEU A 416 -6.28 -8.70 -36.84
CA LEU A 416 -7.71 -8.99 -36.67
C LEU A 416 -8.30 -9.61 -37.92
N ILE A 417 -8.03 -9.04 -39.10
CA ILE A 417 -8.51 -9.60 -40.38
C ILE A 417 -7.93 -11.00 -40.60
N GLU A 418 -6.64 -11.20 -40.32
CA GLU A 418 -5.98 -12.49 -40.49
C GLU A 418 -6.59 -13.56 -39.56
N ILE A 419 -6.72 -13.26 -38.26
CA ILE A 419 -7.30 -14.21 -37.30
C ILE A 419 -8.77 -14.46 -37.63
N LYS A 420 -9.56 -13.45 -37.97
CA LYS A 420 -10.97 -13.63 -38.38
C LYS A 420 -11.08 -14.53 -39.61
N THR A 421 -10.20 -14.34 -40.60
CA THR A 421 -10.14 -15.20 -41.79
C THR A 421 -9.79 -16.64 -41.40
N LEU A 422 -8.85 -16.81 -40.48
CA LEU A 422 -8.50 -18.11 -39.92
C LEU A 422 -9.64 -18.73 -39.13
N LEU A 423 -10.47 -17.97 -38.42
CA LEU A 423 -11.62 -18.49 -37.69
C LEU A 423 -12.78 -18.86 -38.62
N ALA A 424 -13.02 -18.08 -39.67
CA ALA A 424 -14.14 -18.26 -40.60
C ALA A 424 -14.02 -19.46 -41.56
N TYR A 425 -12.83 -20.00 -41.77
CA TYR A 425 -12.61 -21.10 -42.71
C TYR A 425 -13.10 -22.45 -42.14
N ASP A 426 -14.11 -23.07 -42.74
CA ASP A 426 -14.61 -24.38 -42.29
C ASP A 426 -13.57 -25.50 -42.51
N SER A 427 -13.31 -26.28 -41.46
CA SER A 427 -12.33 -27.37 -41.43
C SER A 427 -12.97 -28.63 -40.85
N PRO A 428 -12.72 -29.83 -41.41
CA PRO A 428 -13.29 -31.07 -40.89
C PRO A 428 -12.67 -31.51 -39.55
N THR A 429 -11.46 -31.02 -39.22
CA THR A 429 -10.77 -31.26 -37.94
C THR A 429 -10.80 -30.00 -37.06
N LEU A 430 -10.64 -30.19 -35.74
CA LEU A 430 -10.50 -29.10 -34.77
C LEU A 430 -9.37 -28.15 -35.21
N LYS A 431 -9.68 -26.86 -35.27
CA LYS A 431 -8.69 -25.84 -35.63
C LYS A 431 -8.08 -25.27 -34.36
N VAL A 432 -6.75 -25.23 -34.31
CA VAL A 432 -6.01 -24.51 -33.27
C VAL A 432 -5.35 -23.29 -33.92
N VAL A 433 -5.57 -22.10 -33.36
CA VAL A 433 -4.98 -20.83 -33.82
C VAL A 433 -4.09 -20.29 -32.71
N PRO A 434 -2.77 -20.54 -32.76
CA PRO A 434 -1.85 -19.98 -31.79
C PRO A 434 -1.40 -18.57 -32.17
N ILE A 435 -1.54 -17.64 -31.23
CA ILE A 435 -1.00 -16.28 -31.23
C ILE A 435 0.29 -16.29 -30.39
N VAL A 436 1.41 -16.00 -31.02
CA VAL A 436 2.74 -16.09 -30.41
C VAL A 436 3.41 -14.71 -30.37
N GLY A 437 4.05 -14.38 -29.25
CA GLY A 437 4.81 -13.13 -29.11
C GLY A 437 5.30 -12.89 -27.69
N MET A 438 6.27 -11.98 -27.53
CA MET A 438 6.89 -11.66 -26.24
C MET A 438 5.88 -11.11 -25.20
N GLY A 439 6.31 -11.02 -23.93
CA GLY A 439 5.49 -10.42 -22.87
C GLY A 439 5.13 -8.96 -23.18
N GLY A 440 3.89 -8.54 -22.89
CA GLY A 440 3.48 -7.14 -23.07
C GLY A 440 3.27 -6.67 -24.52
N ILE A 441 3.40 -7.55 -25.52
CA ILE A 441 3.18 -7.24 -26.95
C ILE A 441 1.70 -7.10 -27.35
N GLY A 442 0.77 -7.42 -26.45
CA GLY A 442 -0.67 -7.27 -26.69
C GLY A 442 -1.42 -8.51 -27.20
N LYS A 443 -0.85 -9.73 -27.09
CA LYS A 443 -1.53 -10.99 -27.47
C LYS A 443 -2.93 -11.13 -26.89
N THR A 444 -3.06 -10.95 -25.58
CA THR A 444 -4.31 -11.04 -24.84
C THR A 444 -5.29 -9.94 -25.26
N THR A 445 -4.79 -8.75 -25.60
CA THR A 445 -5.60 -7.64 -26.12
C THR A 445 -6.18 -7.97 -27.49
N LEU A 446 -5.36 -8.53 -28.40
CA LEU A 446 -5.82 -9.00 -29.71
C LEU A 446 -6.84 -10.14 -29.57
N ALA A 447 -6.55 -11.13 -28.73
CA ALA A 447 -7.46 -12.25 -28.50
C ALA A 447 -8.81 -11.79 -27.92
N ARG A 448 -8.83 -10.82 -27.00
CA ARG A 448 -10.10 -10.22 -26.53
C ARG A 448 -10.84 -9.50 -27.63
N HIS A 449 -10.16 -8.69 -28.44
CA HIS A 449 -10.79 -8.01 -29.57
C HIS A 449 -11.42 -8.98 -30.58
N VAL A 450 -10.80 -10.14 -30.80
CA VAL A 450 -11.38 -11.21 -31.63
C VAL A 450 -12.57 -11.86 -30.93
N PHE A 451 -12.46 -12.16 -29.64
CA PHE A 451 -13.49 -12.83 -28.86
C PHE A 451 -14.77 -11.99 -28.72
N ASP A 452 -14.63 -10.68 -28.52
CA ASP A 452 -15.74 -9.73 -28.34
C ASP A 452 -16.34 -9.25 -29.68
N ASP A 453 -15.79 -9.70 -30.81
CA ASP A 453 -16.23 -9.27 -32.14
C ASP A 453 -17.61 -9.81 -32.49
N SER A 454 -18.51 -8.95 -32.98
CA SER A 454 -19.89 -9.31 -33.30
C SER A 454 -19.99 -10.43 -34.33
N TYR A 455 -19.07 -10.48 -35.31
CA TYR A 455 -19.03 -11.57 -36.29
C TYR A 455 -18.68 -12.91 -35.62
N VAL A 456 -17.72 -12.91 -34.69
CA VAL A 456 -17.27 -14.12 -33.98
C VAL A 456 -18.35 -14.62 -33.03
N VAL A 457 -18.93 -13.74 -32.21
CA VAL A 457 -20.00 -14.09 -31.26
C VAL A 457 -21.21 -14.68 -31.96
N ASN A 458 -21.56 -14.19 -33.16
CA ASN A 458 -22.67 -14.72 -33.95
C ASN A 458 -22.32 -16.01 -34.73
N HIS A 459 -21.03 -16.29 -34.93
CA HIS A 459 -20.57 -17.44 -35.72
C HIS A 459 -20.47 -18.73 -34.88
N PHE A 460 -20.19 -18.63 -33.58
CA PHE A 460 -20.01 -19.76 -32.67
C PHE A 460 -21.19 -19.89 -31.68
N ASP A 461 -21.69 -21.12 -31.48
CA ASP A 461 -22.77 -21.41 -30.53
C ASP A 461 -22.31 -21.26 -29.07
N ILE A 462 -21.02 -21.54 -28.82
CA ILE A 462 -20.39 -21.47 -27.49
C ILE A 462 -19.06 -20.73 -27.62
N CYS A 463 -18.85 -19.69 -26.82
CA CYS A 463 -17.56 -19.01 -26.68
C CYS A 463 -17.13 -19.09 -25.21
N ALA A 464 -15.93 -19.59 -24.95
CA ALA A 464 -15.38 -19.66 -23.60
C ALA A 464 -13.95 -19.14 -23.55
N TRP A 465 -13.58 -18.54 -22.42
CA TRP A 465 -12.27 -17.98 -22.16
C TRP A 465 -11.71 -18.52 -20.85
N VAL A 466 -10.46 -18.95 -20.86
CA VAL A 466 -9.70 -19.27 -19.64
C VAL A 466 -8.28 -18.72 -19.74
N THR A 467 -7.78 -18.13 -18.65
CA THR A 467 -6.38 -17.74 -18.53
C THR A 467 -5.62 -18.83 -17.78
N VAL A 468 -4.48 -19.27 -18.33
CA VAL A 468 -3.65 -20.33 -17.81
C VAL A 468 -2.38 -19.74 -17.20
N SER A 469 -2.29 -19.69 -15.89
CA SER A 469 -1.08 -19.22 -15.19
C SER A 469 0.10 -20.18 -15.38
N GLN A 470 1.34 -19.68 -15.19
CA GLN A 470 2.58 -20.47 -15.31
C GLN A 470 2.60 -21.71 -14.40
N LYS A 471 2.01 -21.58 -13.21
CA LYS A 471 1.64 -22.72 -12.35
C LYS A 471 0.12 -22.84 -12.36
N TYR A 472 -0.40 -23.97 -12.83
CA TYR A 472 -1.84 -24.17 -13.04
C TYR A 472 -2.36 -25.40 -12.29
N SER A 473 -3.64 -25.37 -11.93
CA SER A 473 -4.40 -26.55 -11.53
C SER A 473 -5.30 -26.97 -12.69
N LEU A 474 -5.14 -28.21 -13.18
CA LEU A 474 -5.97 -28.74 -14.29
C LEU A 474 -7.46 -28.63 -13.94
N ARG A 475 -7.83 -29.02 -12.71
CA ARG A 475 -9.18 -28.82 -12.18
C ARG A 475 -9.68 -27.40 -12.36
N GLN A 476 -8.92 -26.38 -11.95
CA GLN A 476 -9.37 -24.98 -12.04
C GLN A 476 -9.53 -24.52 -13.48
N VAL A 477 -8.65 -24.95 -14.38
CA VAL A 477 -8.76 -24.62 -15.81
C VAL A 477 -10.01 -25.25 -16.43
N LEU A 478 -10.30 -26.52 -16.11
CA LEU A 478 -11.52 -27.19 -16.58
C LEU A 478 -12.78 -26.55 -16.01
N LEU A 479 -12.77 -26.20 -14.72
CA LEU A 479 -13.88 -25.47 -14.09
C LEU A 479 -14.08 -24.10 -14.73
N GLY A 480 -13.00 -23.37 -15.02
CA GLY A 480 -13.05 -22.07 -15.69
C GLY A 480 -13.61 -22.17 -17.12
N LEU A 481 -13.23 -23.20 -17.88
CA LEU A 481 -13.79 -23.44 -19.21
C LEU A 481 -15.27 -23.81 -19.16
N LEU A 482 -15.67 -24.71 -18.24
CA LEU A 482 -17.07 -25.10 -18.04
C LEU A 482 -17.93 -23.90 -17.63
N ASP A 483 -17.41 -23.08 -16.71
CA ASP A 483 -18.05 -21.87 -16.23
C ASP A 483 -18.22 -20.84 -17.36
N SER A 484 -17.14 -20.55 -18.09
CA SER A 484 -17.18 -19.60 -19.20
C SER A 484 -18.01 -20.09 -20.39
N ALA A 485 -18.07 -21.41 -20.62
CA ALA A 485 -18.92 -22.03 -21.64
C ALA A 485 -20.39 -22.15 -21.21
N GLN A 486 -20.73 -21.81 -19.96
CA GLN A 486 -22.05 -21.93 -19.37
C GLN A 486 -22.60 -23.38 -19.38
N ILE A 487 -21.72 -24.36 -19.19
CA ILE A 487 -22.09 -25.78 -19.14
C ILE A 487 -22.43 -26.16 -17.68
N PRO A 488 -23.66 -26.64 -17.39
CA PRO A 488 -24.10 -26.91 -16.03
C PRO A 488 -23.44 -28.15 -15.42
N ILE A 489 -23.09 -28.08 -14.14
CA ILE A 489 -22.50 -29.17 -13.36
C ILE A 489 -23.30 -29.33 -12.06
N GLU A 490 -23.85 -30.52 -11.80
CA GLU A 490 -24.73 -30.74 -10.64
C GLU A 490 -23.99 -30.79 -9.29
N ASN A 491 -22.66 -31.02 -9.26
CA ASN A 491 -21.86 -31.16 -8.02
C ASN A 491 -20.40 -30.64 -8.14
N MET A 492 -20.23 -29.33 -8.27
CA MET A 492 -18.93 -28.64 -8.43
C MET A 492 -17.83 -29.00 -7.42
N SER A 493 -18.17 -29.35 -6.17
CA SER A 493 -17.18 -29.52 -5.08
C SER A 493 -16.63 -30.95 -4.93
N LYS A 494 -17.20 -31.95 -5.64
CA LYS A 494 -16.82 -33.37 -5.48
C LYS A 494 -16.42 -34.09 -6.78
N SER A 495 -16.67 -33.52 -7.95
CA SER A 495 -16.36 -34.19 -9.22
C SER A 495 -14.87 -34.43 -9.43
N SER A 496 -14.47 -35.57 -9.97
CA SER A 496 -13.08 -35.83 -10.36
C SER A 496 -12.68 -35.03 -11.61
N GLU A 497 -11.37 -34.88 -11.90
CA GLU A 497 -10.91 -34.21 -13.13
C GLU A 497 -11.41 -34.90 -14.40
N ALA A 498 -11.50 -36.24 -14.38
CA ALA A 498 -12.04 -37.02 -15.49
C ALA A 498 -13.53 -36.74 -15.73
N GLU A 499 -14.33 -36.58 -14.67
CA GLU A 499 -15.73 -36.18 -14.79
C GLU A 499 -15.88 -34.77 -15.36
N LEU A 500 -15.01 -33.82 -14.96
CA LEU A 500 -15.02 -32.46 -15.50
C LEU A 500 -14.72 -32.44 -17.01
N VAL A 501 -13.75 -33.25 -17.47
CA VAL A 501 -13.49 -33.46 -18.89
C VAL A 501 -14.72 -34.02 -19.60
N GLU A 502 -15.40 -35.01 -19.00
CA GLU A 502 -16.62 -35.60 -19.58
C GLU A 502 -17.78 -34.61 -19.67
N TYR A 503 -18.00 -33.78 -18.64
CA TYR A 503 -19.01 -32.71 -18.68
C TYR A 503 -18.72 -31.70 -19.79
N LEU A 504 -17.45 -31.29 -19.93
CA LEU A 504 -17.04 -30.33 -20.96
C LEU A 504 -17.26 -30.93 -22.34
N TYR A 505 -16.81 -32.16 -22.56
CA TYR A 505 -17.02 -32.88 -23.82
C TYR A 505 -18.51 -33.00 -24.19
N LYS A 506 -19.36 -33.42 -23.25
CA LYS A 506 -20.82 -33.56 -23.47
C LYS A 506 -21.52 -32.23 -23.71
N GLY A 507 -21.01 -31.13 -23.15
CA GLY A 507 -21.55 -29.79 -23.38
C GLY A 507 -21.18 -29.22 -24.76
N LEU A 508 -20.04 -29.65 -25.31
CA LEU A 508 -19.51 -29.16 -26.59
C LEU A 508 -19.92 -30.01 -27.79
N ILE A 509 -20.17 -31.31 -27.60
CA ILE A 509 -20.50 -32.23 -28.70
C ILE A 509 -21.76 -31.76 -29.43
N GLY A 510 -21.70 -31.67 -30.76
CA GLY A 510 -22.83 -31.26 -31.58
C GLY A 510 -23.10 -29.75 -31.59
N ARG A 511 -22.16 -28.91 -31.13
CA ARG A 511 -22.22 -27.44 -31.15
C ARG A 511 -20.92 -26.88 -31.69
N ARG A 512 -20.99 -25.74 -32.38
CA ARG A 512 -19.80 -25.03 -32.87
C ARG A 512 -19.24 -24.16 -31.74
N TYR A 513 -18.00 -24.43 -31.31
CA TYR A 513 -17.42 -23.74 -30.15
C TYR A 513 -16.11 -23.01 -30.47
N LEU A 514 -15.88 -21.90 -29.78
CA LEU A 514 -14.62 -21.18 -29.71
C LEU A 514 -14.10 -21.21 -28.27
N MET A 515 -12.94 -21.84 -28.06
CA MET A 515 -12.28 -21.89 -26.74
C MET A 515 -11.02 -21.03 -26.78
N VAL A 516 -10.91 -20.04 -25.91
CA VAL A 516 -9.69 -19.23 -25.77
C VAL A 516 -8.89 -19.73 -24.57
N MET A 517 -7.66 -20.16 -24.81
CA MET A 517 -6.67 -20.52 -23.80
C MET A 517 -5.58 -19.45 -23.76
N ASP A 518 -5.69 -18.52 -22.83
CA ASP A 518 -4.81 -17.36 -22.73
C ASP A 518 -3.57 -17.66 -21.85
N ASP A 519 -2.41 -17.17 -22.30
CA ASP A 519 -1.07 -17.24 -21.70
C ASP A 519 -0.55 -18.65 -21.37
N MET A 520 -0.66 -19.61 -22.30
CA MET A 520 -0.18 -20.97 -22.06
C MET A 520 1.35 -21.11 -21.97
N TRP A 521 1.82 -21.86 -20.94
CA TRP A 521 3.25 -22.05 -20.64
C TRP A 521 3.78 -23.49 -20.81
N ASP A 522 2.92 -24.52 -20.78
CA ASP A 522 3.31 -25.94 -20.83
C ASP A 522 2.48 -26.69 -21.90
N THR A 523 3.06 -27.68 -22.57
CA THR A 523 2.36 -28.58 -23.49
C THR A 523 1.52 -29.61 -22.75
N LYS A 524 1.85 -29.96 -21.50
CA LYS A 524 1.10 -30.97 -20.73
C LYS A 524 -0.35 -30.57 -20.46
N ILE A 525 -0.63 -29.28 -20.26
CA ILE A 525 -2.00 -28.82 -20.08
C ILE A 525 -2.80 -28.98 -21.36
N TRP A 526 -2.17 -28.75 -22.52
CA TRP A 526 -2.80 -28.98 -23.81
C TRP A 526 -3.23 -30.44 -23.94
N ASP A 527 -2.34 -31.38 -23.65
CA ASP A 527 -2.65 -32.81 -23.72
C ASP A 527 -3.82 -33.21 -22.80
N SER A 528 -3.90 -32.58 -21.62
CA SER A 528 -4.94 -32.88 -20.63
C SER A 528 -6.31 -32.29 -20.99
N VAL A 529 -6.33 -31.08 -21.55
CA VAL A 529 -7.56 -30.34 -21.85
C VAL A 529 -8.09 -30.68 -23.25
N ASN A 530 -7.21 -30.93 -24.23
CA ASN A 530 -7.62 -31.22 -25.61
C ASN A 530 -8.50 -32.47 -25.74
N ILE A 531 -8.40 -33.42 -24.80
CA ILE A 531 -9.27 -34.60 -24.72
C ILE A 531 -10.75 -34.22 -24.51
N ALA A 532 -11.01 -33.05 -23.91
CA ALA A 532 -12.35 -32.53 -23.68
C ALA A 532 -12.99 -31.90 -24.93
N PHE A 533 -12.22 -31.67 -26.01
CA PHE A 533 -12.67 -30.97 -27.20
C PHE A 533 -13.11 -31.94 -28.31
N PRO A 534 -14.42 -32.06 -28.60
CA PRO A 534 -14.90 -32.99 -29.61
C PRO A 534 -14.56 -32.54 -31.03
N GLU A 535 -14.15 -33.48 -31.87
CA GLU A 535 -13.95 -33.30 -33.31
C GLU A 535 -15.18 -33.80 -34.08
N ASP A 536 -16.17 -32.93 -34.30
CA ASP A 536 -17.43 -33.27 -34.97
C ASP A 536 -17.61 -32.59 -36.34
N SER A 537 -16.52 -32.06 -36.90
CA SER A 537 -16.45 -31.38 -38.21
C SER A 537 -17.39 -30.17 -38.37
N ARG A 538 -17.80 -29.52 -37.27
CA ARG A 538 -18.68 -28.34 -37.29
C ARG A 538 -17.96 -26.99 -37.41
N GLY A 539 -16.65 -26.99 -37.60
CA GLY A 539 -15.85 -25.76 -37.69
C GLY A 539 -15.46 -25.16 -36.34
N SER A 540 -15.45 -25.97 -35.26
CA SER A 540 -15.01 -25.52 -33.93
C SER A 540 -13.52 -25.15 -33.91
N CYS A 541 -13.17 -24.19 -33.04
CA CYS A 541 -11.84 -23.62 -32.98
C CYS A 541 -11.35 -23.42 -31.54
N VAL A 542 -10.04 -23.54 -31.36
CA VAL A 542 -9.33 -23.18 -30.14
C VAL A 542 -8.36 -22.06 -30.47
N LEU A 543 -8.52 -20.91 -29.83
CA LEU A 543 -7.58 -19.79 -29.89
C LEU A 543 -6.63 -19.91 -28.70
N LEU A 544 -5.32 -19.89 -28.95
CA LEU A 544 -4.31 -20.06 -27.90
C LEU A 544 -3.37 -18.87 -27.93
N THR A 545 -3.07 -18.26 -26.79
CA THR A 545 -2.00 -17.25 -26.71
C THR A 545 -0.83 -17.81 -25.91
N THR A 546 0.40 -17.57 -26.36
CA THR A 546 1.60 -18.03 -25.65
C THR A 546 2.83 -17.18 -25.97
N ARG A 547 3.77 -17.13 -25.03
CA ARG A 547 5.11 -16.56 -25.24
C ARG A 547 6.06 -17.56 -25.89
N LEU A 548 5.76 -18.85 -25.81
CA LEU A 548 6.65 -19.94 -26.17
C LEU A 548 6.29 -20.51 -27.54
N SER A 549 7.16 -20.28 -28.53
CA SER A 549 6.98 -20.85 -29.88
C SER A 549 6.89 -22.38 -29.88
N GLY A 550 7.54 -23.05 -28.91
CA GLY A 550 7.46 -24.50 -28.75
C GLY A 550 6.07 -25.01 -28.39
N VAL A 551 5.37 -24.31 -27.47
CA VAL A 551 3.98 -24.65 -27.08
C VAL A 551 3.04 -24.46 -28.26
N ALA A 552 3.20 -23.35 -28.99
CA ALA A 552 2.43 -23.05 -30.19
C ALA A 552 2.59 -24.10 -31.30
N PHE A 553 3.83 -24.53 -31.57
CA PHE A 553 4.13 -25.56 -32.57
C PHE A 553 3.59 -26.94 -32.16
N TYR A 554 3.65 -27.24 -30.87
CA TYR A 554 3.11 -28.49 -30.33
C TYR A 554 1.59 -28.55 -30.47
N ALA A 555 0.88 -27.48 -30.09
CA ALA A 555 -0.58 -27.42 -30.19
C ALA A 555 -1.09 -27.37 -31.64
N ASN A 556 -0.27 -26.92 -32.60
CA ASN A 556 -0.63 -26.83 -34.01
C ASN A 556 0.52 -27.21 -34.94
N SER A 557 0.71 -28.50 -35.18
CA SER A 557 1.88 -29.03 -35.91
C SER A 557 1.84 -28.86 -37.43
N CYS A 558 0.78 -28.28 -38.02
CA CYS A 558 0.54 -28.32 -39.47
C CYS A 558 0.10 -27.00 -40.12
N ARG A 559 0.06 -25.86 -39.40
CA ARG A 559 -0.39 -24.56 -39.94
C ARG A 559 0.49 -23.39 -39.50
N PRO A 560 0.53 -22.27 -40.25
CA PRO A 560 1.31 -21.10 -39.88
C PRO A 560 0.83 -20.50 -38.56
N LEU A 561 1.79 -20.15 -37.70
CA LEU A 561 1.57 -19.51 -36.40
C LEU A 561 1.34 -18.01 -36.64
N HIS A 562 0.34 -17.41 -35.98
CA HIS A 562 0.18 -15.96 -36.03
C HIS A 562 1.18 -15.33 -35.04
N ARG A 563 2.22 -14.69 -35.57
CA ARG A 563 3.28 -14.07 -34.78
C ARG A 563 3.03 -12.58 -34.68
N MET A 564 2.87 -12.10 -33.45
CA MET A 564 2.72 -10.67 -33.16
C MET A 564 3.99 -9.92 -33.56
N GLY A 565 3.84 -8.89 -34.38
CA GLY A 565 4.88 -7.91 -34.63
C GLY A 565 4.93 -6.82 -33.55
N PHE A 566 6.01 -6.05 -33.54
CA PHE A 566 6.06 -4.77 -32.82
C PHE A 566 5.20 -3.73 -33.54
N LEU A 567 4.72 -2.73 -32.81
CA LEU A 567 4.01 -1.60 -33.39
C LEU A 567 4.94 -0.84 -34.34
N SER A 568 4.37 -0.31 -35.43
CA SER A 568 5.09 0.64 -36.28
C SER A 568 5.43 1.91 -35.50
N GLN A 569 6.38 2.72 -35.99
CA GLN A 569 6.70 3.99 -35.32
C GLN A 569 5.47 4.92 -35.28
N ASP A 570 4.65 4.91 -36.33
CA ASP A 570 3.43 5.70 -36.41
C ASP A 570 2.38 5.19 -35.42
N ASP A 571 2.15 3.88 -35.35
CA ASP A 571 1.20 3.29 -34.39
C ASP A 571 1.66 3.48 -32.93
N SER A 572 2.97 3.42 -32.70
CA SER A 572 3.59 3.67 -31.39
C SER A 572 3.37 5.10 -30.94
N TRP A 573 3.57 6.06 -31.85
CA TRP A 573 3.30 7.46 -31.61
C TRP A 573 1.81 7.73 -31.38
N ASN A 574 0.94 7.16 -32.20
CA ASN A 574 -0.51 7.28 -32.06
C ASN A 574 -0.99 6.73 -30.72
N LEU A 575 -0.48 5.57 -30.29
CA LEU A 575 -0.79 4.99 -28.98
C LEU A 575 -0.31 5.90 -27.83
N LEU A 576 0.92 6.43 -27.91
CA LEU A 576 1.46 7.34 -26.91
C LEU A 576 0.64 8.63 -26.84
N CYS A 577 0.36 9.26 -27.98
CA CYS A 577 -0.46 10.47 -28.06
C CYS A 577 -1.83 10.29 -27.46
N ASN A 578 -2.56 9.26 -27.89
CA ASN A 578 -3.91 9.00 -27.42
C ASN A 578 -3.94 8.76 -25.91
N LYS A 579 -2.90 8.12 -25.34
CA LYS A 579 -2.80 7.88 -23.90
C LYS A 579 -2.39 9.12 -23.09
N VAL A 580 -1.57 10.02 -23.64
CA VAL A 580 -1.12 11.24 -22.94
C VAL A 580 -2.16 12.38 -23.04
N PHE A 581 -2.75 12.59 -24.22
CA PHE A 581 -3.61 13.74 -24.51
C PHE A 581 -5.11 13.40 -24.53
N GLY A 582 -5.47 12.13 -24.72
CA GLY A 582 -6.84 11.64 -24.89
C GLY A 582 -7.21 11.43 -26.36
N GLU A 583 -8.19 10.56 -26.62
CA GLU A 583 -8.64 10.24 -27.99
C GLU A 583 -9.15 11.49 -28.72
N GLY A 584 -8.70 11.67 -29.97
CA GLY A 584 -9.15 12.76 -30.85
C GLY A 584 -8.62 14.15 -30.50
N LYS A 585 -7.64 14.27 -29.59
CA LYS A 585 -6.96 15.54 -29.27
C LYS A 585 -5.56 15.58 -29.85
N ASP A 586 -5.26 16.62 -30.61
CA ASP A 586 -3.94 16.82 -31.20
C ASP A 586 -2.89 17.18 -30.13
N CYS A 587 -1.72 16.54 -30.24
CA CYS A 587 -0.53 16.88 -29.46
C CYS A 587 -0.07 18.31 -29.82
N PRO A 588 0.27 19.17 -28.84
CA PRO A 588 0.88 20.47 -29.18
C PRO A 588 2.20 20.26 -29.93
N HIS A 589 2.40 21.00 -31.02
CA HIS A 589 3.55 20.83 -31.94
C HIS A 589 4.93 20.83 -31.24
N GLU A 590 5.06 21.53 -30.11
CA GLU A 590 6.30 21.60 -29.33
C GLU A 590 6.72 20.26 -28.72
N PHE A 591 5.76 19.35 -28.46
CA PHE A 591 6.00 18.02 -27.89
C PHE A 591 5.99 16.91 -28.94
N GLU A 592 5.63 17.21 -30.19
CA GLU A 592 5.47 16.22 -31.24
C GLU A 592 6.79 15.53 -31.59
N GLU A 593 7.86 16.30 -31.78
CA GLU A 593 9.18 15.75 -32.12
C GLU A 593 9.78 14.91 -30.97
N ILE A 594 9.74 15.44 -29.74
CA ILE A 594 10.26 14.74 -28.55
C ILE A 594 9.40 13.52 -28.23
N GLY A 595 8.08 13.62 -28.42
CA GLY A 595 7.16 12.52 -28.24
C GLY A 595 7.37 11.37 -29.24
N LYS A 596 7.61 11.69 -30.52
CA LYS A 596 8.01 10.71 -31.53
C LYS A 596 9.35 10.06 -31.20
N GLU A 597 10.30 10.81 -30.66
CA GLU A 597 11.56 10.28 -30.17
C GLU A 597 11.37 9.30 -29.00
N ILE A 598 10.57 9.66 -27.99
CA ILE A 598 10.22 8.78 -26.87
C ILE A 598 9.55 7.49 -27.37
N ALA A 599 8.57 7.60 -28.27
CA ALA A 599 7.88 6.45 -28.84
C ALA A 599 8.84 5.53 -29.62
N ARG A 600 9.81 6.11 -30.34
CA ARG A 600 10.86 5.36 -31.04
C ARG A 600 11.77 4.62 -30.06
N ASN A 601 12.12 5.24 -28.93
CA ASN A 601 12.95 4.63 -27.89
C ASN A 601 12.22 3.50 -27.12
N CYS A 602 10.89 3.40 -27.23
CA CYS A 602 10.12 2.26 -26.73
C CYS A 602 10.08 1.05 -27.70
N GLU A 603 10.71 1.17 -28.87
CA GLU A 603 10.88 0.10 -29.88
C GLU A 603 9.59 -0.64 -30.28
N GLY A 604 8.45 0.06 -30.25
CA GLY A 604 7.16 -0.51 -30.66
C GLY A 604 6.57 -1.54 -29.68
N LEU A 605 7.04 -1.59 -28.43
CA LEU A 605 6.46 -2.44 -27.39
C LEU A 605 5.27 -1.73 -26.69
N PRO A 606 4.02 -2.23 -26.83
CA PRO A 606 2.84 -1.55 -26.30
C PRO A 606 2.88 -1.30 -24.78
N ILE A 607 3.31 -2.28 -23.97
CA ILE A 607 3.36 -2.11 -22.51
C ILE A 607 4.33 -1.01 -22.07
N ALA A 608 5.48 -0.88 -22.75
CA ALA A 608 6.45 0.17 -22.47
C ALA A 608 5.87 1.54 -22.81
N ILE A 609 5.25 1.66 -23.99
CA ILE A 609 4.60 2.90 -24.45
C ILE A 609 3.50 3.32 -23.47
N VAL A 610 2.64 2.38 -23.05
CA VAL A 610 1.55 2.66 -22.11
C VAL A 610 2.07 3.10 -20.74
N VAL A 611 3.11 2.46 -20.22
CA VAL A 611 3.70 2.81 -18.92
C VAL A 611 4.43 4.16 -18.96
N ILE A 612 5.13 4.47 -20.05
CA ILE A 612 5.78 5.77 -20.26
C ILE A 612 4.73 6.88 -20.49
N SER A 613 3.66 6.61 -21.24
CA SER A 613 2.56 7.57 -21.41
C SER A 613 1.89 7.93 -20.08
N GLY A 614 1.76 6.97 -19.16
CA GLY A 614 1.25 7.21 -17.81
C GLY A 614 2.20 8.03 -16.93
N LEU A 615 3.51 7.93 -17.15
CA LEU A 615 4.49 8.82 -16.53
C LEU A 615 4.35 10.26 -17.05
N LEU A 616 4.27 10.42 -18.38
CA LEU A 616 4.17 11.72 -19.03
C LEU A 616 2.85 12.44 -18.73
N SER A 617 1.74 11.71 -18.57
CA SER A 617 0.41 12.29 -18.32
C SER A 617 0.29 12.98 -16.96
N LYS A 618 1.09 12.57 -15.97
CA LYS A 618 1.05 13.07 -14.59
C LYS A 618 2.07 14.14 -14.26
N MET A 619 3.05 14.35 -15.13
CA MET A 619 4.14 15.30 -14.90
C MET A 619 3.86 16.65 -15.55
N SER A 620 4.62 17.67 -15.16
CA SER A 620 4.55 18.99 -15.79
C SER A 620 4.78 18.87 -17.29
N ARG A 621 3.89 19.46 -18.11
CA ARG A 621 4.04 19.54 -19.58
C ARG A 621 5.12 20.54 -19.96
N THR A 622 6.35 20.27 -19.57
CA THR A 622 7.53 21.08 -19.85
C THR A 622 8.42 20.34 -20.83
N ILE A 623 9.02 21.09 -21.76
CA ILE A 623 9.87 20.54 -22.82
C ILE A 623 11.12 19.90 -22.20
N GLU A 624 11.68 20.53 -21.16
CA GLU A 624 12.87 20.05 -20.45
C GLU A 624 12.64 18.65 -19.83
N TYR A 625 11.46 18.42 -19.26
CA TYR A 625 11.14 17.14 -18.65
C TYR A 625 10.98 16.05 -19.70
N TRP A 626 10.24 16.31 -20.78
CA TRP A 626 10.09 15.35 -21.88
C TRP A 626 11.44 14.99 -22.49
N ARG A 627 12.36 15.96 -22.64
CA ARG A 627 13.74 15.67 -23.03
C ARG A 627 14.47 14.80 -22.02
N SER A 628 14.35 15.06 -20.73
CA SER A 628 14.98 14.22 -19.69
C SER A 628 14.50 12.77 -19.75
N VAL A 629 13.21 12.53 -20.06
CA VAL A 629 12.65 11.18 -20.24
C VAL A 629 13.20 10.55 -21.51
N ALA A 630 13.28 11.30 -22.61
CA ALA A 630 13.87 10.84 -23.87
C ALA A 630 15.34 10.45 -23.71
N ASP A 631 16.14 11.29 -23.04
CA ASP A 631 17.56 11.07 -22.77
C ASP A 631 17.77 9.82 -21.90
N ASN A 632 16.98 9.68 -20.83
CA ASN A 632 17.02 8.48 -19.97
C ASN A 632 16.68 7.20 -20.75
N LEU A 633 15.69 7.25 -21.65
CA LEU A 633 15.34 6.13 -22.53
C LEU A 633 16.45 5.84 -23.55
N SER A 634 17.07 6.87 -24.12
CA SER A 634 18.14 6.72 -25.13
C SER A 634 19.42 6.07 -24.57
N SER A 635 19.63 6.20 -23.25
CA SER A 635 20.77 5.58 -22.56
C SER A 635 20.64 4.05 -22.39
N ILE A 636 19.44 3.50 -22.61
CA ILE A 636 19.14 2.07 -22.47
C ILE A 636 19.36 1.41 -23.85
N VAL A 637 20.45 0.65 -24.01
CA VAL A 637 20.79 -0.05 -25.26
C VAL A 637 20.09 -1.42 -25.30
N THR A 638 19.25 -1.66 -26.32
CA THR A 638 18.19 -2.69 -26.38
C THR A 638 18.52 -3.88 -27.29
N LYS A 639 18.38 -5.13 -26.80
CA LYS A 639 18.18 -6.41 -27.52
C LYS A 639 17.48 -7.58 -26.75
N ASP A 640 17.13 -7.52 -25.45
CA ASP A 640 16.60 -8.70 -24.69
C ASP A 640 15.50 -8.42 -23.61
N ASP A 641 14.78 -9.46 -23.15
CA ASP A 641 13.67 -9.43 -22.16
C ASP A 641 14.06 -8.83 -20.78
N GLU A 642 15.32 -8.96 -20.35
CA GLU A 642 15.82 -8.34 -19.11
C GLU A 642 15.82 -6.80 -19.17
N GLN A 643 15.82 -6.23 -20.37
CA GLN A 643 15.95 -4.79 -20.61
C GLN A 643 14.57 -4.10 -20.69
N CYS A 644 13.49 -4.85 -20.97
CA CYS A 644 12.12 -4.33 -20.79
C CYS A 644 11.88 -3.93 -19.32
N ALA A 645 12.47 -4.63 -18.35
CA ALA A 645 12.40 -4.27 -16.95
C ALA A 645 13.10 -2.93 -16.65
N GLU A 646 14.16 -2.57 -17.40
CA GLU A 646 14.84 -1.28 -17.25
C GLU A 646 13.97 -0.12 -17.73
N ILE A 647 13.32 -0.26 -18.89
CA ILE A 647 12.37 0.73 -19.41
C ILE A 647 11.21 0.91 -18.42
N LEU A 648 10.62 -0.18 -17.94
CA LEU A 648 9.54 -0.12 -16.94
C LEU A 648 10.03 0.45 -15.59
N SER A 649 11.31 0.28 -15.25
CA SER A 649 11.90 0.83 -14.03
C SER A 649 11.95 2.35 -14.01
N LEU A 650 11.94 3.01 -15.18
CA LEU A 650 11.87 4.47 -15.25
C LEU A 650 10.59 5.00 -14.59
N SER A 651 9.44 4.38 -14.83
CA SER A 651 8.18 4.78 -14.19
C SER A 651 8.19 4.55 -12.68
N TYR A 652 8.93 3.55 -12.20
CA TYR A 652 9.16 3.36 -10.76
C TYR A 652 10.10 4.43 -10.16
N ASN A 653 11.21 4.74 -10.84
CA ASN A 653 12.17 5.72 -10.36
C ASN A 653 11.55 7.13 -10.25
N HIS A 654 10.63 7.47 -11.16
CA HIS A 654 9.89 8.73 -11.14
C HIS A 654 8.61 8.70 -10.28
N LEU A 655 8.32 7.59 -9.61
CA LEU A 655 7.16 7.48 -8.72
C LEU A 655 7.44 8.26 -7.41
N PRO A 656 6.49 9.09 -6.93
CA PRO A 656 6.61 9.76 -5.64
C PRO A 656 6.90 8.79 -4.50
N ASN A 657 7.74 9.21 -3.54
CA ASN A 657 8.19 8.34 -2.45
C ASN A 657 7.04 7.71 -1.66
N PHE A 658 5.95 8.44 -1.44
CA PHE A 658 4.77 7.95 -0.73
C PHE A 658 4.00 6.84 -1.48
N LEU A 659 4.10 6.75 -2.81
CA LEU A 659 3.45 5.71 -3.61
C LEU A 659 4.31 4.46 -3.81
N ARG A 660 5.64 4.57 -3.65
CA ARG A 660 6.55 3.44 -3.86
C ARG A 660 6.23 2.24 -2.98
N PRO A 661 5.98 2.37 -1.66
CA PRO A 661 5.60 1.23 -0.83
C PRO A 661 4.30 0.56 -1.32
N CYS A 662 3.28 1.34 -1.69
CA CYS A 662 2.01 0.85 -2.22
C CYS A 662 2.21 0.04 -3.51
N PHE A 663 3.03 0.55 -4.44
CA PHE A 663 3.34 -0.14 -5.70
C PHE A 663 4.16 -1.42 -5.47
N LEU A 664 5.22 -1.37 -4.66
CA LEU A 664 6.04 -2.56 -4.35
C LEU A 664 5.21 -3.65 -3.67
N TYR A 665 4.27 -3.26 -2.80
CA TYR A 665 3.38 -4.18 -2.11
C TYR A 665 2.45 -4.95 -3.05
N MET A 666 2.15 -4.42 -4.25
CA MET A 666 1.40 -5.17 -5.28
C MET A 666 2.11 -6.46 -5.69
N GLY A 667 3.45 -6.52 -5.56
CA GLY A 667 4.24 -7.72 -5.80
C GLY A 667 3.93 -8.87 -4.82
N ALA A 668 3.27 -8.59 -3.69
CA ALA A 668 2.89 -9.60 -2.70
C ALA A 668 1.81 -10.56 -3.23
N PHE A 669 0.97 -10.11 -4.17
CA PHE A 669 -0.13 -10.92 -4.68
C PHE A 669 0.35 -11.89 -5.78
N PRO A 670 -0.38 -12.98 -6.06
CA PRO A 670 -0.08 -13.89 -7.16
C PRO A 670 -0.21 -13.21 -8.52
N GLU A 671 0.32 -13.86 -9.56
CA GLU A 671 0.17 -13.42 -10.95
C GLU A 671 -1.31 -13.48 -11.37
N ASP A 672 -1.76 -12.53 -12.18
CA ASP A 672 -3.16 -12.35 -12.62
C ASP A 672 -4.26 -12.28 -11.55
N HIS A 673 -3.91 -12.32 -10.27
CA HIS A 673 -4.86 -12.29 -9.17
C HIS A 673 -5.67 -10.97 -9.15
N GLU A 674 -7.00 -11.09 -9.15
CA GLU A 674 -7.89 -9.94 -8.96
C GLU A 674 -7.91 -9.53 -7.49
N ILE A 675 -7.30 -8.39 -7.19
CA ILE A 675 -7.17 -7.88 -5.83
C ILE A 675 -8.41 -7.04 -5.50
N PRO A 676 -9.19 -7.40 -4.46
CA PRO A 676 -10.24 -6.53 -3.94
C PRO A 676 -9.63 -5.26 -3.37
N VAL A 677 -10.02 -4.10 -3.90
CA VAL A 677 -9.39 -2.84 -3.48
C VAL A 677 -9.68 -2.51 -2.01
N SER A 678 -10.87 -2.86 -1.51
CA SER A 678 -11.20 -2.68 -0.10
C SER A 678 -10.27 -3.47 0.84
N LYS A 679 -9.76 -4.63 0.39
CA LYS A 679 -8.73 -5.40 1.10
C LYS A 679 -7.37 -4.69 1.00
N LEU A 680 -6.98 -4.26 -0.21
CA LEU A 680 -5.72 -3.59 -0.47
C LEU A 680 -5.52 -2.31 0.38
N ILE A 681 -6.56 -1.47 0.46
CA ILE A 681 -6.54 -0.25 1.28
C ILE A 681 -6.26 -0.56 2.76
N ARG A 682 -6.95 -1.56 3.32
CA ARG A 682 -6.76 -1.94 4.73
C ARG A 682 -5.36 -2.48 5.00
N LEU A 683 -4.79 -3.21 4.03
CA LEU A 683 -3.40 -3.66 4.12
C LEU A 683 -2.44 -2.47 4.10
N TRP A 684 -2.61 -1.50 3.19
CA TRP A 684 -1.77 -0.30 3.16
C TRP A 684 -1.87 0.56 4.43
N ILE A 685 -3.08 0.68 5.01
CA ILE A 685 -3.31 1.35 6.29
C ILE A 685 -2.56 0.62 7.42
N ALA A 686 -2.71 -0.71 7.51
CA ALA A 686 -2.11 -1.50 8.58
C ALA A 686 -0.57 -1.58 8.48
N GLU A 687 -0.02 -1.57 7.27
CA GLU A 687 1.42 -1.44 7.02
C GLU A 687 1.96 -0.07 7.44
N GLY A 688 1.12 0.96 7.39
CA GLY A 688 1.47 2.35 7.67
C GLY A 688 2.13 3.05 6.49
N PHE A 689 1.69 2.77 5.26
CA PHE A 689 2.20 3.43 4.04
C PHE A 689 1.65 4.85 3.81
N LEU A 690 0.61 5.23 4.54
CA LEU A 690 -0.13 6.46 4.32
C LEU A 690 0.34 7.56 5.29
N GLU A 691 0.61 8.74 4.76
CA GLU A 691 1.02 9.93 5.51
C GLU A 691 -0.19 10.86 5.68
N GLN A 692 -0.89 10.75 6.81
CA GLN A 692 -2.13 11.52 7.03
C GLN A 692 -1.84 12.99 7.32
N HIS A 693 -2.47 13.88 6.56
CA HIS A 693 -2.59 15.31 6.84
C HIS A 693 -4.06 15.63 7.18
N GLU A 694 -4.29 16.59 8.08
CA GLU A 694 -5.46 16.71 8.97
C GLU A 694 -6.88 16.84 8.35
N SER A 695 -7.07 16.68 7.04
CA SER A 695 -8.37 16.88 6.38
C SER A 695 -9.06 15.64 5.82
N LYS A 696 -8.35 14.52 5.58
CA LYS A 696 -8.90 13.33 4.91
C LYS A 696 -8.81 12.06 5.75
N SER A 697 -9.74 11.13 5.53
CA SER A 697 -9.66 9.79 6.13
C SER A 697 -8.50 8.99 5.51
N LEU A 698 -7.98 7.99 6.24
CA LEU A 698 -6.92 7.12 5.71
C LEU A 698 -7.41 6.31 4.51
N GLU A 699 -8.69 5.93 4.51
CA GLU A 699 -9.34 5.21 3.42
C GLU A 699 -9.42 6.07 2.15
N GLU A 700 -9.83 7.33 2.28
CA GLU A 700 -9.86 8.31 1.18
C GLU A 700 -8.45 8.55 0.60
N LEU A 701 -7.46 8.76 1.47
CA LEU A 701 -6.06 8.95 1.04
C LEU A 701 -5.50 7.72 0.31
N ALA A 702 -5.80 6.51 0.78
CA ALA A 702 -5.38 5.27 0.13
C ALA A 702 -5.97 5.12 -1.28
N GLU A 703 -7.20 5.61 -1.48
CA GLU A 703 -7.88 5.53 -2.76
C GLU A 703 -7.35 6.54 -3.77
N GLU A 704 -7.00 7.73 -3.31
CA GLU A 704 -6.22 8.71 -4.09
C GLU A 704 -4.89 8.11 -4.56
N TYR A 705 -4.18 7.41 -3.67
CA TYR A 705 -2.92 6.75 -4.00
C TYR A 705 -3.12 5.67 -5.07
N LEU A 706 -4.17 4.85 -4.93
CA LEU A 706 -4.52 3.85 -5.93
C LEU A 706 -4.90 4.49 -7.28
N LYS A 707 -5.74 5.52 -7.28
CA LYS A 707 -6.12 6.26 -8.49
C LYS A 707 -4.90 6.86 -9.18
N ASP A 708 -3.91 7.35 -8.43
CA ASP A 708 -2.68 7.88 -9.04
C ASP A 708 -1.86 6.77 -9.70
N LEU A 709 -1.72 5.60 -9.06
CA LEU A 709 -1.06 4.43 -9.66
C LEU A 709 -1.77 3.93 -10.93
N ILE A 710 -3.11 3.97 -10.95
CA ILE A 710 -3.92 3.60 -12.11
C ILE A 710 -3.76 4.62 -13.23
N ALA A 711 -3.80 5.90 -12.91
CA ALA A 711 -3.62 6.97 -13.89
C ALA A 711 -2.20 7.02 -14.47
N ARG A 712 -1.22 6.43 -13.77
CA ARG A 712 0.14 6.17 -14.27
C ARG A 712 0.26 4.87 -15.09
N ASN A 713 -0.85 4.18 -15.34
CA ASN A 713 -0.93 2.89 -16.03
C ASN A 713 -0.10 1.77 -15.38
N LEU A 714 0.16 1.85 -14.07
CA LEU A 714 0.90 0.82 -13.33
C LEU A 714 -0.01 -0.28 -12.77
N ILE A 715 -1.29 0.03 -12.57
CA ILE A 715 -2.33 -0.88 -12.05
C ILE A 715 -3.52 -0.84 -13.02
N MET A 716 -4.10 -2.00 -13.32
CA MET A 716 -5.25 -2.13 -14.21
C MET A 716 -6.54 -2.32 -13.41
N VAL A 717 -7.59 -1.63 -13.86
CA VAL A 717 -8.95 -1.79 -13.32
C VAL A 717 -9.58 -3.04 -13.94
N ARG A 718 -10.15 -3.92 -13.11
CA ARG A 718 -10.85 -5.13 -13.58
C ARG A 718 -12.34 -5.01 -13.46
N LYS A 719 -12.83 -4.65 -12.27
CA LYS A 719 -14.27 -4.43 -12.04
C LYS A 719 -14.50 -3.07 -11.44
N GLN A 720 -15.50 -2.37 -11.97
CA GLN A 720 -16.12 -1.21 -11.36
C GLN A 720 -17.54 -1.57 -10.94
N ASN A 721 -18.15 -0.72 -10.14
CA ASN A 721 -19.54 -0.90 -9.75
C ASN A 721 -20.48 0.03 -10.50
N SER A 722 -21.76 -0.03 -10.15
CA SER A 722 -22.83 0.81 -10.70
C SER A 722 -22.66 2.31 -10.48
N THR A 723 -21.73 2.76 -9.64
CA THR A 723 -21.45 4.20 -9.42
C THR A 723 -20.04 4.59 -9.89
N GLY A 724 -19.38 3.72 -10.67
CA GLY A 724 -18.15 4.04 -11.41
C GLY A 724 -16.82 3.83 -10.69
N LYS A 725 -16.79 3.37 -9.44
CA LYS A 725 -15.53 3.16 -8.72
C LYS A 725 -15.11 1.67 -8.71
N ILE A 726 -13.81 1.50 -8.60
CA ILE A 726 -12.95 0.34 -8.84
C ILE A 726 -13.06 -0.81 -7.81
N LYS A 727 -14.02 -1.74 -7.90
CA LYS A 727 -14.08 -2.90 -7.00
C LYS A 727 -12.77 -3.72 -6.93
N THR A 728 -12.27 -4.15 -8.08
CA THR A 728 -11.09 -5.02 -8.19
C THR A 728 -10.09 -4.41 -9.14
N CYS A 729 -8.82 -4.61 -8.82
CA CYS A 729 -7.70 -4.22 -9.66
C CYS A 729 -6.73 -5.40 -9.82
N ASN A 730 -5.89 -5.35 -10.84
CA ASN A 730 -4.76 -6.27 -10.96
C ASN A 730 -3.50 -5.51 -11.40
N ILE A 731 -2.37 -6.20 -11.34
CA ILE A 731 -1.09 -5.72 -11.87
C ILE A 731 -0.66 -6.59 -13.04
N HIS A 732 -0.09 -5.98 -14.09
CA HIS A 732 0.45 -6.73 -15.23
C HIS A 732 1.72 -7.50 -14.82
N ASP A 733 1.92 -8.71 -15.32
CA ASP A 733 2.99 -9.63 -14.86
C ASP A 733 4.40 -9.02 -14.92
N LEU A 734 4.73 -8.33 -16.01
CA LEU A 734 6.01 -7.63 -16.16
C LEU A 734 6.23 -6.56 -15.07
N LEU A 735 5.19 -5.78 -14.74
CA LEU A 735 5.24 -4.78 -13.67
C LEU A 735 5.30 -5.43 -12.30
N ARG A 736 4.60 -6.55 -12.10
CA ARG A 736 4.66 -7.35 -10.88
C ARG A 736 6.07 -7.92 -10.66
N ASN A 737 6.71 -8.44 -11.71
CA ASN A 737 8.08 -8.93 -11.66
C ASN A 737 9.06 -7.79 -11.34
N LEU A 738 8.83 -6.59 -11.89
CA LEU A 738 9.57 -5.39 -11.50
C LEU A 738 9.38 -5.05 -10.01
N CYS A 739 8.15 -5.11 -9.48
CA CYS A 739 7.90 -4.92 -8.05
C CYS A 739 8.67 -5.91 -7.19
N ILE A 740 8.64 -7.21 -7.53
CA ILE A 740 9.36 -8.25 -6.80
C ILE A 740 10.87 -8.01 -6.85
N LEU A 741 11.42 -7.68 -8.04
CA LEU A 741 12.84 -7.39 -8.23
C LEU A 741 13.29 -6.18 -7.39
N LYS A 742 12.55 -5.06 -7.46
CA LYS A 742 12.86 -3.84 -6.71
C LYS A 742 12.67 -4.05 -5.21
N ALA A 743 11.60 -4.72 -4.80
CA ALA A 743 11.36 -5.03 -3.39
C ALA A 743 12.44 -5.95 -2.80
N HIS A 744 12.95 -6.90 -3.56
CA HIS A 744 14.09 -7.73 -3.14
C HIS A 744 15.37 -6.89 -3.01
N LYS A 745 15.67 -6.03 -4.00
CA LYS A 745 16.84 -5.13 -3.94
C LYS A 745 16.78 -4.16 -2.75
N GLU A 746 15.59 -3.73 -2.37
CA GLU A 746 15.36 -2.78 -1.27
C GLU A 746 15.07 -3.46 0.09
N ASN A 747 15.13 -4.80 0.18
CA ASN A 747 14.74 -5.58 1.36
C ASN A 747 13.33 -5.22 1.90
N PHE A 748 12.39 -4.93 0.99
CA PHE A 748 11.04 -4.46 1.32
C PHE A 748 10.03 -5.60 1.51
N LEU A 749 10.05 -6.60 0.62
CA LEU A 749 9.12 -7.72 0.55
C LEU A 749 9.84 -8.96 -0.01
N TYR A 750 9.59 -10.11 0.61
CA TYR A 750 10.01 -11.42 0.09
C TYR A 750 8.78 -12.26 -0.24
N VAL A 751 8.78 -12.86 -1.43
CA VAL A 751 7.69 -13.71 -1.92
C VAL A 751 8.20 -15.14 -2.02
N VAL A 752 7.64 -16.04 -1.21
CA VAL A 752 8.05 -17.44 -1.19
C VAL A 752 7.33 -18.21 -2.30
N LYS A 753 8.10 -18.87 -3.18
CA LYS A 753 7.56 -19.62 -4.33
C LYS A 753 8.01 -21.10 -4.30
N GLY A 754 7.19 -21.99 -3.72
CA GLY A 754 7.40 -23.45 -3.79
C GLY A 754 8.36 -24.04 -2.74
N ASN A 755 8.70 -25.32 -2.90
CA ASN A 755 9.39 -26.15 -1.89
C ASN A 755 10.93 -26.05 -1.87
N ASN A 756 11.55 -25.27 -2.75
CA ASN A 756 13.01 -25.29 -2.97
C ASN A 756 13.73 -23.99 -2.52
N ASP A 757 13.10 -23.12 -1.73
CA ASP A 757 13.76 -21.90 -1.25
C ASP A 757 14.58 -22.19 0.03
N ASP A 758 15.77 -22.77 -0.14
CA ASP A 758 16.81 -22.89 0.92
C ASP A 758 17.32 -21.50 1.42
N ALA A 759 16.87 -20.40 0.80
CA ALA A 759 17.31 -19.03 1.04
C ALA A 759 16.71 -18.35 2.29
N LEU A 760 15.77 -18.98 2.99
CA LEU A 760 15.10 -18.39 4.16
C LEU A 760 15.97 -18.39 5.45
N GLN A 761 17.12 -19.06 5.46
CA GLN A 761 17.97 -19.13 6.66
C GLN A 761 18.82 -17.86 6.92
N GLU A 762 18.96 -16.93 5.95
CA GLU A 762 19.90 -15.80 6.07
C GLU A 762 19.31 -14.39 5.88
N ASN A 763 18.06 -14.25 5.43
CA ASN A 763 17.49 -12.93 5.09
C ASN A 763 16.47 -12.43 6.14
N THR A 764 16.80 -11.30 6.78
CA THR A 764 15.90 -10.55 7.68
C THR A 764 15.01 -9.61 6.87
N VAL A 765 13.89 -10.12 6.35
CA VAL A 765 12.95 -9.32 5.54
C VAL A 765 11.72 -8.93 6.37
N PRO A 766 11.30 -7.65 6.36
CA PRO A 766 10.18 -7.16 7.17
C PRO A 766 8.81 -7.63 6.69
N ARG A 767 8.63 -8.03 5.42
CA ARG A 767 7.34 -8.47 4.87
C ARG A 767 7.49 -9.77 4.11
N LEU A 768 6.61 -10.72 4.41
CA LEU A 768 6.59 -12.04 3.81
C LEU A 768 5.24 -12.28 3.15
N SER A 769 5.27 -12.65 1.88
CA SER A 769 4.10 -13.20 1.18
C SER A 769 4.32 -14.67 0.87
N ILE A 770 3.37 -15.51 1.24
CA ILE A 770 3.40 -16.95 1.00
C ILE A 770 2.30 -17.29 0.00
N HIS A 771 2.70 -17.85 -1.13
CA HIS A 771 1.77 -18.34 -2.16
C HIS A 771 1.44 -19.82 -1.89
N PRO A 772 0.25 -20.32 -2.28
CA PRO A 772 -0.31 -21.61 -1.86
C PRO A 772 0.58 -22.78 -2.26
N ASP A 773 1.36 -22.63 -3.33
CA ASP A 773 2.24 -23.69 -3.82
C ASP A 773 3.48 -23.91 -2.94
N ALA A 774 3.74 -23.02 -1.97
CA ALA A 774 4.89 -23.07 -1.07
C ALA A 774 4.59 -23.79 0.26
N LEU A 775 3.40 -24.35 0.48
CA LEU A 775 2.92 -24.67 1.83
C LEU A 775 3.46 -25.96 2.46
N SER A 776 4.60 -26.47 1.99
CA SER A 776 5.45 -27.34 2.81
C SER A 776 6.61 -26.60 3.46
N ILE A 777 6.43 -25.31 3.79
CA ILE A 777 7.39 -24.60 4.61
C ILE A 777 7.28 -25.10 6.06
N SER A 778 8.08 -26.10 6.38
CA SER A 778 8.52 -26.33 7.74
C SER A 778 9.21 -25.06 8.26
N GLU A 779 8.68 -24.51 9.34
CA GLU A 779 9.50 -23.77 10.32
C GLU A 779 10.19 -22.49 9.80
N ILE A 780 9.43 -21.48 9.39
CA ILE A 780 9.98 -20.12 9.22
C ILE A 780 10.36 -19.56 10.59
N HIS A 781 11.65 -19.52 10.88
CA HIS A 781 12.23 -19.00 12.12
C HIS A 781 12.83 -17.61 11.87
N ASN A 782 12.00 -16.55 11.88
CA ASN A 782 12.53 -15.19 11.70
C ASN A 782 11.85 -14.16 12.61
N SER A 783 12.51 -13.74 13.68
CA SER A 783 11.93 -12.82 14.68
C SER A 783 11.68 -11.37 14.19
N SER A 784 12.07 -11.03 12.95
CA SER A 784 12.02 -9.66 12.41
C SER A 784 10.84 -9.35 11.46
N VAL A 785 9.93 -10.30 11.25
CA VAL A 785 8.81 -10.14 10.31
C VAL A 785 7.72 -9.23 10.88
N HIS A 786 7.35 -8.19 10.13
CA HIS A 786 6.27 -7.25 10.42
C HIS A 786 4.97 -7.54 9.66
N SER A 787 5.02 -8.29 8.57
CA SER A 787 3.85 -8.62 7.75
C SER A 787 3.90 -10.04 7.23
N LEU A 788 2.81 -10.77 7.38
CA LEU A 788 2.62 -12.11 6.83
C LEU A 788 1.29 -12.15 6.09
N VAL A 789 1.35 -12.28 4.76
CA VAL A 789 0.17 -12.40 3.90
C VAL A 789 0.21 -13.73 3.17
N CYS A 790 -0.82 -14.55 3.35
CA CYS A 790 -1.00 -15.80 2.63
C CYS A 790 -2.10 -15.61 1.58
N THR A 791 -1.72 -15.53 0.30
CA THR A 791 -2.65 -15.33 -0.83
C THR A 791 -2.76 -16.61 -1.64
N GLY A 792 -3.95 -17.21 -1.80
CA GLY A 792 -4.11 -18.47 -2.55
C GLY A 792 -5.42 -19.22 -2.36
N VAL A 793 -5.50 -20.44 -2.90
CA VAL A 793 -6.67 -21.31 -2.78
C VAL A 793 -6.78 -21.87 -1.36
N HIS A 794 -8.01 -21.94 -0.84
CA HIS A 794 -8.31 -22.46 0.49
C HIS A 794 -7.69 -23.84 0.75
N LEU A 795 -6.96 -23.94 1.86
CA LEU A 795 -6.30 -25.18 2.26
C LEU A 795 -7.23 -26.04 3.10
N ILE A 796 -7.16 -27.35 2.87
CA ILE A 796 -7.89 -28.37 3.60
C ILE A 796 -7.16 -28.72 4.91
N TYR A 797 -5.84 -28.55 4.95
CA TYR A 797 -5.00 -28.82 6.13
C TYR A 797 -4.12 -27.61 6.44
N PRO A 798 -4.23 -27.00 7.63
CA PRO A 798 -3.37 -25.88 7.99
C PRO A 798 -1.93 -26.36 8.18
N PRO A 799 -0.92 -25.74 7.55
CA PRO A 799 0.46 -25.91 7.99
C PRO A 799 0.58 -25.42 9.44
N ARG A 800 1.52 -25.99 10.21
CA ARG A 800 1.85 -25.48 11.54
C ARG A 800 2.53 -24.10 11.38
N VAL A 801 1.73 -23.03 11.36
CA VAL A 801 2.24 -21.66 11.32
C VAL A 801 2.79 -21.33 12.71
N TYR A 802 4.12 -21.27 12.85
CA TYR A 802 4.75 -20.81 14.08
C TYR A 802 4.63 -19.28 14.17
N LEU A 803 3.75 -18.77 15.04
CA LEU A 803 3.50 -17.34 15.24
C LEU A 803 4.41 -16.73 16.33
N GLY A 804 5.69 -17.09 16.36
CA GLY A 804 6.67 -16.55 17.31
C GLY A 804 7.13 -15.11 17.03
N TYR A 805 6.51 -14.44 16.05
CA TYR A 805 6.89 -13.12 15.58
C TYR A 805 6.36 -12.02 16.51
N THR A 806 7.19 -11.38 17.31
CA THR A 806 6.69 -10.38 18.28
C THR A 806 6.37 -9.02 17.66
N LEU A 807 6.77 -8.75 16.41
CA LEU A 807 6.67 -7.44 15.74
C LEU A 807 5.64 -7.38 14.59
N LEU A 808 4.81 -8.42 14.43
CA LEU A 808 3.78 -8.48 13.39
C LEU A 808 2.75 -7.35 13.52
N ARG A 809 2.51 -6.66 12.40
CA ARG A 809 1.45 -5.66 12.18
C ARG A 809 0.33 -6.20 11.31
N VAL A 810 0.64 -7.00 10.29
CA VAL A 810 -0.32 -7.57 9.36
C VAL A 810 -0.23 -9.09 9.38
N LEU A 811 -1.36 -9.75 9.65
CA LEU A 811 -1.49 -11.20 9.58
C LEU A 811 -2.75 -11.56 8.76
N ASP A 812 -2.55 -12.03 7.53
CA ASP A 812 -3.63 -12.52 6.66
C ASP A 812 -3.47 -14.01 6.38
N LEU A 813 -4.32 -14.80 7.03
CA LEU A 813 -4.39 -16.25 6.98
C LEU A 813 -5.80 -16.73 6.60
N LEU A 814 -6.57 -15.96 5.81
CA LEU A 814 -7.93 -16.35 5.41
C LEU A 814 -7.97 -17.70 4.67
N ILE A 815 -6.90 -18.04 3.95
CA ILE A 815 -6.80 -19.32 3.23
C ILE A 815 -6.62 -20.53 4.16
N VAL A 816 -6.15 -20.28 5.38
CA VAL A 816 -5.84 -21.28 6.40
C VAL A 816 -7.05 -21.46 7.32
N HIS A 817 -7.56 -22.68 7.41
CA HIS A 817 -8.63 -23.02 8.35
C HIS A 817 -8.03 -23.53 9.66
N PHE A 818 -8.37 -22.85 10.75
CA PHE A 818 -7.97 -23.25 12.09
C PHE A 818 -9.06 -24.11 12.73
N SER A 819 -8.68 -25.28 13.25
CA SER A 819 -9.58 -26.11 14.06
C SER A 819 -9.70 -25.63 15.51
N GLN A 820 -8.69 -24.88 15.99
CA GLN A 820 -8.65 -24.26 17.31
C GLN A 820 -8.03 -22.87 17.18
N PHE A 821 -8.47 -21.93 18.01
CA PHE A 821 -7.89 -20.59 18.02
C PHE A 821 -6.40 -20.64 18.41
N PRO A 822 -5.48 -20.12 17.59
CA PRO A 822 -4.05 -20.08 17.91
C PRO A 822 -3.75 -19.02 18.98
N ALA A 823 -3.46 -19.47 20.21
CA ALA A 823 -3.25 -18.61 21.36
C ALA A 823 -2.05 -17.64 21.21
N GLU A 824 -1.13 -17.95 20.30
CA GLU A 824 0.01 -17.12 19.93
C GLU A 824 -0.42 -15.77 19.35
N ILE A 825 -1.57 -15.69 18.67
CA ILE A 825 -2.08 -14.43 18.09
C ILE A 825 -2.24 -13.35 19.17
N ILE A 826 -2.68 -13.74 20.37
CA ILE A 826 -2.90 -12.81 21.49
C ILE A 826 -1.59 -12.16 21.96
N LYS A 827 -0.43 -12.76 21.68
CA LYS A 827 0.89 -12.23 22.04
C LYS A 827 1.39 -11.16 21.06
N LEU A 828 0.70 -10.95 19.93
CA LEU A 828 1.10 -10.03 18.85
C LEU A 828 0.65 -8.59 19.14
N VAL A 829 1.27 -7.94 20.13
CA VAL A 829 0.83 -6.62 20.62
C VAL A 829 0.88 -5.47 19.60
N TYR A 830 1.63 -5.61 18.51
CA TYR A 830 1.73 -4.62 17.43
C TYR A 830 0.75 -4.87 16.27
N LEU A 831 -0.09 -5.91 16.36
CA LEU A 831 -0.97 -6.31 15.28
C LEU A 831 -2.04 -5.23 15.04
N LYS A 832 -2.17 -4.82 13.77
CA LYS A 832 -3.13 -3.84 13.25
C LYS A 832 -4.17 -4.48 12.33
N TYR A 833 -3.79 -5.51 11.57
CA TYR A 833 -4.67 -6.25 10.68
C TYR A 833 -4.61 -7.75 10.99
N LEU A 834 -5.77 -8.35 11.25
CA LEU A 834 -5.92 -9.77 11.51
C LEU A 834 -7.02 -10.33 10.61
N ALA A 835 -6.67 -11.28 9.75
CA ALA A 835 -7.61 -12.01 8.91
C ALA A 835 -7.38 -13.53 9.00
N PHE A 836 -8.42 -14.30 9.29
CA PHE A 836 -8.28 -15.76 9.46
C PHE A 836 -9.64 -16.47 9.35
N THR A 837 -9.56 -17.78 9.09
CA THR A 837 -10.74 -18.67 9.08
C THR A 837 -10.77 -19.54 10.33
N TYR A 838 -11.84 -19.42 11.14
CA TYR A 838 -12.07 -20.19 12.36
C TYR A 838 -13.58 -20.40 12.57
N ASP A 839 -13.97 -21.60 12.99
CA ASP A 839 -15.40 -21.96 13.04
C ASP A 839 -16.09 -21.63 14.38
N ASP A 840 -15.35 -21.57 15.49
CA ASP A 840 -15.93 -21.31 16.82
C ASP A 840 -15.87 -19.83 17.22
N ALA A 841 -16.38 -19.52 18.43
CA ALA A 841 -16.38 -18.18 18.99
C ALA A 841 -14.96 -17.65 19.25
N LEU A 842 -14.77 -16.35 18.98
CA LEU A 842 -13.51 -15.68 19.29
C LEU A 842 -13.31 -15.60 20.81
N PRO A 843 -12.10 -15.91 21.32
CA PRO A 843 -11.85 -15.85 22.76
C PRO A 843 -11.83 -14.40 23.25
N SER A 844 -12.29 -14.17 24.49
CA SER A 844 -12.29 -12.84 25.13
C SER A 844 -10.91 -12.19 25.21
N SER A 845 -9.85 -13.00 25.25
CA SER A 845 -8.46 -12.57 25.26
C SER A 845 -8.04 -11.81 23.99
N ILE A 846 -8.81 -11.85 22.90
CA ILE A 846 -8.53 -11.06 21.69
C ILE A 846 -8.54 -9.55 21.96
N ALA A 847 -9.27 -9.10 23.00
CA ALA A 847 -9.28 -7.73 23.46
C ALA A 847 -7.92 -7.25 24.01
N GLY A 848 -6.97 -8.16 24.29
CA GLY A 848 -5.59 -7.81 24.60
C GLY A 848 -4.86 -7.10 23.44
N LEU A 849 -5.35 -7.23 22.21
CA LEU A 849 -4.77 -6.62 21.01
C LEU A 849 -5.23 -5.17 20.84
N GLN A 850 -4.82 -4.29 21.75
CA GLN A 850 -5.25 -2.89 21.82
C GLN A 850 -4.87 -2.03 20.60
N ASN A 851 -3.94 -2.50 19.75
CA ASN A 851 -3.52 -1.82 18.52
C ASN A 851 -4.27 -2.27 17.27
N LEU A 852 -5.19 -3.23 17.39
CA LEU A 852 -5.87 -3.82 16.24
C LEU A 852 -6.86 -2.84 15.61
N GLU A 853 -6.72 -2.63 14.30
CA GLU A 853 -7.52 -1.71 13.49
C GLU A 853 -8.55 -2.47 12.64
N THR A 854 -8.19 -3.64 12.12
CA THR A 854 -9.08 -4.48 11.29
C THR A 854 -9.11 -5.93 11.76
N ILE A 855 -10.32 -6.47 11.92
CA ILE A 855 -10.58 -7.89 12.14
C ILE A 855 -11.39 -8.45 10.97
N VAL A 856 -10.90 -9.52 10.36
CA VAL A 856 -11.62 -10.33 9.39
C VAL A 856 -11.69 -11.77 9.89
N HIS A 857 -12.89 -12.22 10.24
CA HIS A 857 -13.15 -13.55 10.75
C HIS A 857 -14.11 -14.29 9.83
N HIS A 858 -13.68 -15.42 9.28
CA HIS A 858 -14.51 -16.27 8.44
C HIS A 858 -14.76 -17.62 9.10
N SER A 859 -16.02 -18.06 9.15
CA SER A 859 -16.42 -19.41 9.56
C SER A 859 -16.96 -20.19 8.37
N ARG A 860 -16.49 -21.44 8.21
CA ARG A 860 -17.00 -22.41 7.24
C ARG A 860 -18.14 -23.26 7.79
N ALA A 861 -18.44 -23.16 9.08
CA ALA A 861 -19.47 -23.96 9.71
C ALA A 861 -20.88 -23.58 9.22
N SER A 862 -21.50 -24.48 8.46
CA SER A 862 -22.91 -24.35 8.09
C SER A 862 -23.82 -24.57 9.31
N GLY A 863 -24.59 -23.55 9.70
CA GLY A 863 -25.64 -23.67 10.73
C GLY A 863 -25.20 -23.42 12.18
N LYS A 864 -23.91 -23.17 12.45
CA LYS A 864 -23.42 -22.70 13.76
C LYS A 864 -22.76 -21.33 13.58
N TYR A 865 -23.32 -20.32 14.21
CA TYR A 865 -22.82 -18.95 14.12
C TYR A 865 -21.94 -18.63 15.32
N PRO A 866 -20.70 -18.16 15.10
CA PRO A 866 -19.81 -17.87 16.21
C PRO A 866 -20.27 -16.62 16.97
N PHE A 867 -19.97 -16.58 18.27
CA PHE A 867 -20.19 -15.40 19.09
C PHE A 867 -18.96 -14.50 19.06
N LEU A 868 -19.19 -13.20 18.95
CA LEU A 868 -18.17 -12.20 19.23
C LEU A 868 -18.08 -11.94 20.74
N PRO A 869 -16.86 -11.85 21.30
CA PRO A 869 -16.65 -11.54 22.71
C PRO A 869 -17.11 -10.12 23.01
N VAL A 870 -17.72 -9.93 24.19
CA VAL A 870 -18.18 -8.60 24.64
C VAL A 870 -17.00 -7.64 24.85
N GLU A 871 -15.81 -8.17 25.07
CA GLU A 871 -14.59 -7.42 25.27
C GLU A 871 -14.12 -6.69 24.00
N ILE A 872 -14.67 -7.00 22.81
CA ILE A 872 -14.36 -6.28 21.56
C ILE A 872 -14.68 -4.78 21.66
N TRP A 873 -15.66 -4.41 22.51
CA TRP A 873 -16.01 -3.03 22.81
C TRP A 873 -14.90 -2.25 23.52
N THR A 874 -13.90 -2.94 24.06
CA THR A 874 -12.77 -2.33 24.81
C THR A 874 -11.55 -2.04 23.94
N MET A 875 -11.64 -2.22 22.61
CA MET A 875 -10.52 -2.09 21.68
C MET A 875 -10.59 -0.75 20.92
N PRO A 876 -9.93 0.32 21.41
CA PRO A 876 -10.20 1.71 20.97
C PRO A 876 -9.76 2.03 19.54
N LYS A 877 -8.81 1.27 18.97
CA LYS A 877 -8.28 1.51 17.63
C LYS A 877 -9.02 0.76 16.52
N LEU A 878 -10.04 -0.04 16.85
CA LEU A 878 -10.80 -0.78 15.84
C LEU A 878 -11.50 0.18 14.88
N ARG A 879 -11.26 -0.04 13.59
CA ARG A 879 -11.86 0.68 12.46
C ARG A 879 -12.83 -0.20 11.69
N HIS A 880 -12.49 -1.47 11.49
CA HIS A 880 -13.32 -2.36 10.69
C HIS A 880 -13.44 -3.77 11.25
N ILE A 881 -14.68 -4.26 11.30
CA ILE A 881 -15.03 -5.61 11.73
C ILE A 881 -15.80 -6.29 10.59
N TYR A 882 -15.18 -7.32 10.00
CA TYR A 882 -15.76 -8.18 8.99
C TYR A 882 -15.85 -9.58 9.57
N VAL A 883 -17.07 -10.02 9.85
CA VAL A 883 -17.29 -11.34 10.42
C VAL A 883 -18.25 -12.09 9.51
N THR A 884 -18.09 -13.40 9.37
CA THR A 884 -19.23 -14.22 8.95
C THR A 884 -20.38 -14.02 9.93
N PRO A 885 -21.64 -14.24 9.51
CA PRO A 885 -22.81 -13.96 10.33
C PRO A 885 -22.64 -14.45 11.77
N SER A 886 -22.48 -13.52 12.72
CA SER A 886 -22.04 -13.81 14.09
C SER A 886 -22.89 -13.10 15.12
N TYR A 887 -23.21 -13.77 16.22
CA TYR A 887 -23.94 -13.15 17.32
C TYR A 887 -23.01 -12.22 18.10
N LEU A 888 -23.42 -10.98 18.29
CA LEU A 888 -22.72 -10.07 19.18
C LEU A 888 -23.46 -10.07 20.52
N ARG A 889 -22.75 -10.46 21.60
CA ARG A 889 -23.37 -10.53 22.94
C ARG A 889 -23.65 -9.09 23.42
N ASP A 890 -24.89 -8.82 23.81
CA ASP A 890 -25.28 -7.52 24.34
C ASP A 890 -24.49 -7.20 25.62
N ALA A 891 -24.01 -5.96 25.74
CA ALA A 891 -23.29 -5.50 26.92
C ALA A 891 -24.18 -5.47 28.18
N LEU A 892 -25.52 -5.53 28.04
CA LEU A 892 -26.46 -5.63 29.16
C LEU A 892 -26.55 -7.04 29.76
N ASP A 893 -26.37 -8.10 28.96
CA ASP A 893 -26.41 -9.49 29.45
C ASP A 893 -25.20 -9.82 30.33
N ALA A 894 -24.10 -9.08 30.14
CA ALA A 894 -22.95 -9.10 31.02
C ALA A 894 -23.13 -7.99 32.06
N GLN A 895 -23.48 -8.33 33.30
CA GLN A 895 -23.46 -7.43 34.48
C GLN A 895 -22.04 -6.88 34.81
N ILE A 896 -21.13 -6.80 33.83
CA ILE A 896 -19.68 -6.69 33.92
C ILE A 896 -19.17 -5.30 33.48
N LEU A 897 -19.97 -4.49 32.78
CA LEU A 897 -19.55 -3.18 32.24
C LEU A 897 -20.20 -1.97 32.92
N VAL A 898 -20.48 -2.06 34.22
CA VAL A 898 -21.19 -1.00 34.98
C VAL A 898 -20.37 0.29 35.15
N ASN A 899 -19.06 0.31 34.86
CA ASN A 899 -18.21 1.47 35.22
C ASN A 899 -17.36 2.11 34.12
N ASN A 900 -17.49 1.78 32.82
CA ASN A 900 -16.76 2.51 31.78
C ASN A 900 -17.58 2.62 30.48
N SER A 901 -17.85 3.86 30.06
CA SER A 901 -18.42 4.20 28.75
C SER A 901 -17.34 4.04 27.67
N PHE A 902 -17.12 2.80 27.20
CA PHE A 902 -16.19 2.56 26.09
C PHE A 902 -16.84 2.99 24.77
N LEU A 903 -16.23 3.98 24.13
CA LEU A 903 -16.67 4.58 22.87
C LEU A 903 -15.70 4.11 21.76
N LEU A 904 -16.22 3.44 20.74
CA LEU A 904 -15.44 3.03 19.57
C LEU A 904 -15.51 4.14 18.50
N GLU A 905 -14.90 5.29 18.78
CA GLU A 905 -14.92 6.46 17.89
C GLU A 905 -14.29 6.18 16.52
N ASN A 906 -13.33 5.26 16.46
CA ASN A 906 -12.62 4.93 15.23
C ASN A 906 -13.38 3.93 14.34
N LEU A 907 -14.43 3.29 14.86
CA LEU A 907 -15.14 2.23 14.14
C LEU A 907 -15.95 2.83 12.98
N GLN A 908 -15.59 2.44 11.76
CA GLN A 908 -16.23 2.87 10.52
C GLN A 908 -17.10 1.76 9.91
N THR A 909 -16.72 0.50 10.05
CA THR A 909 -17.40 -0.62 9.39
C THR A 909 -17.71 -1.75 10.36
N LEU A 910 -18.98 -2.18 10.38
CA LEU A 910 -19.45 -3.33 11.15
C LEU A 910 -20.38 -4.17 10.28
N LEU A 911 -19.89 -5.30 9.75
CA LEU A 911 -20.65 -6.13 8.81
C LEU A 911 -21.06 -7.49 9.38
N ASP A 912 -22.26 -7.91 8.96
CA ASP A 912 -22.89 -9.22 9.18
C ASP A 912 -23.02 -9.61 10.66
N VAL A 913 -23.40 -8.65 11.51
CA VAL A 913 -23.75 -8.92 12.91
C VAL A 913 -25.17 -9.49 13.00
N ARG A 914 -25.34 -10.57 13.76
CA ARG A 914 -26.64 -11.21 13.98
C ARG A 914 -27.37 -10.66 15.20
N ASN A 915 -28.68 -10.44 15.04
CA ASN A 915 -29.63 -10.10 16.10
C ASN A 915 -29.20 -8.91 16.97
N LEU A 916 -28.52 -7.93 16.36
CA LEU A 916 -28.08 -6.72 17.06
C LEU A 916 -29.30 -5.94 17.56
N ARG A 917 -29.42 -5.74 18.87
CA ARG A 917 -30.43 -4.85 19.44
C ARG A 917 -29.94 -3.41 19.29
N CYS A 918 -30.61 -2.60 18.48
CA CYS A 918 -30.28 -1.20 18.27
C CYS A 918 -30.78 -0.35 19.46
N GLY A 919 -30.40 -0.70 20.68
CA GLY A 919 -30.67 0.15 21.85
C GLY A 919 -29.87 1.45 21.76
N SER A 920 -30.41 2.54 22.33
CA SER A 920 -29.72 3.84 22.34
C SER A 920 -28.31 3.78 22.93
N ASP A 921 -28.05 2.82 23.82
CA ASP A 921 -26.75 2.61 24.46
C ASP A 921 -25.69 2.00 23.53
N ILE A 922 -26.09 1.11 22.61
CA ILE A 922 -25.16 0.48 21.66
C ILE A 922 -24.81 1.47 20.56
N LEU A 923 -25.80 2.19 20.03
CA LEU A 923 -25.57 3.18 18.98
C LEU A 923 -24.68 4.35 19.45
N LYS A 924 -24.82 4.77 20.71
CA LYS A 924 -23.91 5.75 21.34
C LYS A 924 -22.45 5.27 21.35
N ARG A 925 -22.18 3.97 21.35
CA ARG A 925 -20.81 3.42 21.35
C ARG A 925 -20.16 3.41 19.98
N ILE A 926 -20.95 3.50 18.91
CA ILE A 926 -20.48 3.42 17.51
C ILE A 926 -20.90 4.65 16.68
N PRO A 927 -20.61 5.88 17.16
CA PRO A 927 -21.19 7.11 16.59
C PRO A 927 -20.70 7.41 15.16
N ASN A 928 -19.54 6.87 14.76
CA ASN A 928 -18.86 7.20 13.50
C ASN A 928 -18.94 6.09 12.44
N VAL A 929 -19.80 5.08 12.63
CA VAL A 929 -19.96 4.00 11.66
C VAL A 929 -20.55 4.53 10.35
N LYS A 930 -19.84 4.29 9.25
CA LYS A 930 -20.25 4.61 7.87
C LYS A 930 -20.94 3.41 7.19
N GLU A 931 -20.58 2.19 7.56
CA GLU A 931 -21.11 0.97 6.95
C GLU A 931 -21.58 -0.04 8.00
N LEU A 932 -22.86 -0.42 7.91
CA LEU A 932 -23.50 -1.35 8.85
C LEU A 932 -24.27 -2.43 8.09
N ALA A 933 -23.98 -3.70 8.40
CA ALA A 933 -24.78 -4.82 7.94
C ALA A 933 -25.26 -5.68 9.11
N ILE A 934 -26.58 -5.87 9.20
CA ILE A 934 -27.23 -6.61 10.27
C ILE A 934 -28.07 -7.73 9.68
N SER A 935 -28.02 -8.90 10.31
CA SER A 935 -28.84 -10.06 10.00
C SER A 935 -29.75 -10.40 11.17
N TYR A 936 -31.06 -10.51 10.95
CA TYR A 936 -32.02 -10.93 11.96
C TYR A 936 -32.58 -12.31 11.63
N ASP A 937 -32.60 -13.21 12.61
CA ASP A 937 -33.32 -14.47 12.53
C ASP A 937 -34.65 -14.31 13.24
N VAL A 938 -35.73 -14.14 12.47
CA VAL A 938 -37.04 -13.77 13.00
C VAL A 938 -37.99 -14.96 12.92
N SER A 939 -38.55 -15.36 14.07
CA SER A 939 -39.58 -16.40 14.17
C SER A 939 -41.01 -15.84 14.25
N SER A 940 -41.21 -14.60 14.75
CA SER A 940 -42.53 -13.94 14.83
C SER A 940 -42.43 -12.40 14.76
N SER A 941 -43.56 -11.71 14.55
CA SER A 941 -43.63 -10.24 14.41
C SER A 941 -43.36 -9.45 15.68
N ALA A 942 -43.60 -10.04 16.87
CA ALA A 942 -43.32 -9.43 18.17
C ALA A 942 -41.82 -9.11 18.37
N VAL A 943 -40.94 -9.72 17.57
CA VAL A 943 -39.49 -9.58 17.68
C VAL A 943 -38.98 -8.28 17.02
N TRP A 944 -39.72 -7.66 16.09
CA TRP A 944 -39.29 -6.40 15.46
C TRP A 944 -39.15 -5.24 16.45
N SER A 945 -40.09 -5.13 17.39
CA SER A 945 -40.02 -4.14 18.47
C SER A 945 -38.88 -4.41 19.46
N GLU A 946 -38.33 -5.62 19.53
CA GLU A 946 -37.20 -5.94 20.41
C GLU A 946 -35.86 -5.47 19.84
N TYR A 947 -35.78 -5.21 18.54
CA TYR A 947 -34.54 -4.81 17.86
C TYR A 947 -34.34 -3.29 17.79
N HIS A 948 -35.36 -2.49 18.11
CA HIS A 948 -35.28 -1.03 18.19
C HIS A 948 -34.72 -0.36 16.92
N LEU A 949 -35.11 -0.82 15.73
CA LEU A 949 -34.56 -0.32 14.45
C LEU A 949 -34.86 1.17 14.22
N GLU A 950 -35.92 1.69 14.83
CA GLU A 950 -36.28 3.11 14.81
C GLU A 950 -35.16 4.02 15.32
N THR A 951 -34.25 3.50 16.15
CA THR A 951 -33.14 4.28 16.70
C THR A 951 -31.96 4.42 15.73
N LEU A 952 -31.93 3.65 14.62
CA LEU A 952 -30.85 3.70 13.64
C LEU A 952 -30.65 5.10 13.09
N VAL A 953 -31.71 5.92 13.03
CA VAL A 953 -31.68 7.34 12.66
C VAL A 953 -30.62 8.16 13.42
N ASN A 954 -30.22 7.72 14.62
CA ASN A 954 -29.19 8.37 15.43
C ASN A 954 -27.76 8.19 14.88
N LEU A 955 -27.54 7.27 13.94
CA LEU A 955 -26.24 7.09 13.28
C LEU A 955 -26.07 8.09 12.15
N LEU A 956 -25.72 9.33 12.51
CA LEU A 956 -25.65 10.45 11.57
C LEU A 956 -24.60 10.30 10.46
N LYS A 957 -23.56 9.48 10.65
CA LYS A 957 -22.51 9.24 9.64
C LYS A 957 -22.74 7.99 8.79
N LEU A 958 -23.87 7.29 8.96
CA LEU A 958 -24.13 6.05 8.25
C LEU A 958 -24.45 6.30 6.77
N GLU A 959 -23.61 5.76 5.90
CA GLU A 959 -23.74 5.90 4.44
C GLU A 959 -24.25 4.62 3.77
N LYS A 960 -23.93 3.44 4.34
CA LYS A 960 -24.36 2.15 3.80
C LYS A 960 -25.04 1.30 4.87
N LEU A 961 -26.25 0.85 4.58
CA LEU A 961 -27.01 -0.04 5.45
C LEU A 961 -27.48 -1.27 4.67
N LYS A 962 -27.17 -2.45 5.21
CA LYS A 962 -27.69 -3.74 4.73
C LYS A 962 -28.46 -4.42 5.85
N LEU A 963 -29.75 -4.65 5.64
CA LEU A 963 -30.61 -5.41 6.54
C LEU A 963 -30.99 -6.73 5.88
N LEU A 964 -30.59 -7.83 6.50
CA LEU A 964 -30.98 -9.17 6.12
C LEU A 964 -31.91 -9.75 7.17
N ILE A 965 -33.05 -10.26 6.75
CA ILE A 965 -34.01 -10.89 7.63
C ILE A 965 -34.28 -12.30 7.12
N LYS A 966 -33.85 -13.26 7.92
CA LYS A 966 -34.10 -14.68 7.70
C LYS A 966 -35.39 -15.01 8.44
N ASN A 967 -36.49 -15.04 7.68
CA ASN A 967 -37.78 -15.41 8.24
C ASN A 967 -37.87 -16.94 8.32
N LEU A 968 -38.05 -17.47 9.54
CA LEU A 968 -38.23 -18.91 9.78
C LEU A 968 -39.69 -19.34 9.61
N SER A 969 -40.62 -18.38 9.44
CA SER A 969 -42.06 -18.61 9.35
C SER A 969 -42.57 -18.63 7.90
N ARG A 970 -43.51 -19.54 7.60
CA ARG A 970 -44.09 -19.74 6.25
C ARG A 970 -44.89 -18.53 5.71
N LYS A 971 -45.26 -17.57 6.57
CA LYS A 971 -45.89 -16.30 6.20
C LYS A 971 -45.34 -15.18 7.10
N PRO A 972 -44.40 -14.35 6.62
CA PRO A 972 -44.02 -13.12 7.31
C PRO A 972 -45.26 -12.25 7.56
N GLU A 973 -45.38 -11.57 8.70
CA GLU A 973 -46.32 -10.44 8.83
C GLU A 973 -45.68 -9.17 8.29
N ILE A 974 -46.50 -8.23 7.81
CA ILE A 974 -46.03 -6.97 7.19
C ILE A 974 -45.47 -6.03 8.25
N VAL A 975 -44.31 -5.45 8.01
CA VAL A 975 -43.74 -4.41 8.88
C VAL A 975 -44.46 -3.08 8.60
N HIS A 976 -45.06 -2.49 9.63
CA HIS A 976 -45.79 -1.22 9.52
C HIS A 976 -44.85 0.01 9.68
N GLN A 977 -45.23 1.15 9.07
CA GLN A 977 -44.42 2.39 8.99
C GLN A 977 -43.83 2.88 10.33
N SER A 978 -44.52 2.65 11.46
CA SER A 978 -44.09 3.13 12.78
C SER A 978 -42.84 2.44 13.35
N GLN A 979 -42.29 1.43 12.66
CA GLN A 979 -41.18 0.59 13.13
C GLN A 979 -39.88 0.79 12.33
N LEU A 980 -39.87 1.67 11.34
CA LEU A 980 -38.74 1.86 10.42
C LEU A 980 -38.37 3.34 10.32
N ALA A 981 -37.14 3.66 10.73
CA ALA A 981 -36.53 4.96 10.50
C ALA A 981 -35.09 4.77 10.01
N PHE A 982 -34.71 5.49 8.97
CA PHE A 982 -33.39 5.42 8.35
C PHE A 982 -32.62 6.74 8.52
N PRO A 983 -31.28 6.69 8.65
CA PRO A 983 -30.44 7.89 8.64
C PRO A 983 -30.54 8.69 7.33
N GLN A 984 -30.50 10.01 7.43
CA GLN A 984 -30.62 10.93 6.27
C GLN A 984 -29.38 10.94 5.36
N ASN A 985 -28.20 10.56 5.88
CA ASN A 985 -26.95 10.49 5.11
C ASN A 985 -26.75 9.17 4.36
N LEU A 986 -27.79 8.32 4.33
CA LEU A 986 -27.71 7.02 3.69
C LEU A 986 -27.62 7.16 2.16
N LYS A 987 -26.51 6.66 1.61
CA LYS A 987 -26.26 6.61 0.16
C LYS A 987 -26.64 5.26 -0.45
N ARG A 988 -26.55 4.19 0.33
CA ARG A 988 -26.88 2.83 -0.12
C ARG A 988 -27.72 2.09 0.90
N LEU A 989 -28.87 1.61 0.46
CA LEU A 989 -29.76 0.75 1.23
C LEU A 989 -29.91 -0.61 0.55
N THR A 990 -29.68 -1.68 1.29
CA THR A 990 -29.95 -3.05 0.84
C THR A 990 -30.87 -3.73 1.83
N LEU A 991 -32.07 -4.08 1.38
CA LEU A 991 -33.07 -4.77 2.18
C LEU A 991 -33.25 -6.18 1.63
N ILE A 992 -33.22 -7.18 2.50
CA ILE A 992 -33.34 -8.59 2.13
C ILE A 992 -34.31 -9.26 3.09
N GLY A 993 -35.46 -9.75 2.60
CA GLY A 993 -36.42 -10.49 3.44
C GLY A 993 -37.19 -9.65 4.47
N CYS A 994 -37.17 -8.33 4.36
CA CYS A 994 -37.78 -7.42 5.34
C CYS A 994 -39.32 -7.39 5.33
N ALA A 995 -39.98 -7.84 4.25
CA ALA A 995 -41.44 -7.84 4.11
C ALA A 995 -42.11 -6.47 4.39
N ILE A 996 -41.47 -5.37 3.96
CA ILE A 996 -41.99 -4.00 4.10
C ILE A 996 -43.16 -3.81 3.12
N ALA A 997 -44.30 -3.26 3.57
CA ALA A 997 -45.37 -2.92 2.62
C ALA A 997 -44.90 -1.86 1.61
N TRP A 998 -45.31 -1.97 0.35
CA TRP A 998 -44.94 -0.98 -0.68
C TRP A 998 -45.36 0.45 -0.32
N GLU A 999 -46.47 0.63 0.40
CA GLU A 999 -46.93 1.93 0.94
C GLU A 999 -45.94 2.58 1.93
N CYS A 1000 -45.05 1.78 2.54
CA CYS A 1000 -44.01 2.27 3.46
C CYS A 1000 -42.72 2.67 2.73
N MET A 1001 -42.60 2.40 1.42
CA MET A 1001 -41.40 2.73 0.65
C MET A 1001 -41.19 4.24 0.50
N THR A 1002 -42.21 5.04 0.79
CA THR A 1002 -42.12 6.50 0.86
C THR A 1002 -41.06 6.99 1.86
N ILE A 1003 -40.86 6.24 2.96
CA ILE A 1003 -39.80 6.50 3.95
C ILE A 1003 -38.42 6.38 3.31
N VAL A 1004 -38.23 5.40 2.43
CA VAL A 1004 -36.97 5.19 1.69
C VAL A 1004 -36.84 6.19 0.55
N GLY A 1005 -37.95 6.47 -0.14
CA GLY A 1005 -38.03 7.45 -1.23
C GLY A 1005 -37.70 8.87 -0.78
N SER A 1006 -38.03 9.21 0.46
CA SER A 1006 -37.74 10.52 1.07
C SER A 1006 -36.26 10.72 1.49
N LEU A 1007 -35.39 9.72 1.31
CA LEU A 1007 -33.98 9.82 1.71
C LEU A 1007 -33.20 10.71 0.73
N PRO A 1008 -32.63 11.84 1.18
CA PRO A 1008 -32.13 12.89 0.29
C PRO A 1008 -30.83 12.51 -0.43
N ASN A 1009 -30.07 11.55 0.10
CA ASN A 1009 -28.76 11.17 -0.42
C ASN A 1009 -28.74 9.76 -1.02
N LEU A 1010 -29.88 9.08 -1.12
CA LEU A 1010 -29.95 7.67 -1.51
C LEU A 1010 -29.66 7.51 -3.01
N GLN A 1011 -28.51 6.90 -3.32
CA GLN A 1011 -28.04 6.64 -4.69
C GLN A 1011 -28.25 5.19 -5.13
N VAL A 1012 -28.25 4.24 -4.20
CA VAL A 1012 -28.35 2.81 -4.50
C VAL A 1012 -29.39 2.15 -3.61
N LEU A 1013 -30.40 1.55 -4.23
CA LEU A 1013 -31.43 0.77 -3.57
C LEU A 1013 -31.44 -0.66 -4.09
N LYS A 1014 -31.30 -1.63 -3.18
CA LYS A 1014 -31.36 -3.05 -3.50
C LYS A 1014 -32.43 -3.73 -2.65
N LEU A 1015 -33.44 -4.28 -3.31
CA LEU A 1015 -34.54 -5.01 -2.70
C LEU A 1015 -34.42 -6.48 -3.13
N LYS A 1016 -34.19 -7.40 -2.18
CA LYS A 1016 -34.00 -8.83 -2.48
C LYS A 1016 -34.92 -9.73 -1.63
N ARG A 1017 -35.29 -10.90 -2.15
CA ARG A 1017 -35.94 -11.99 -1.38
C ARG A 1017 -37.18 -11.53 -0.61
N ASN A 1018 -38.19 -10.99 -1.28
CA ASN A 1018 -39.37 -10.38 -0.65
C ASN A 1018 -39.03 -9.29 0.39
N ALA A 1019 -38.07 -8.42 0.06
CA ALA A 1019 -37.75 -7.26 0.88
C ALA A 1019 -38.97 -6.34 1.08
N CYS A 1020 -39.76 -6.20 0.02
CA CYS A 1020 -41.07 -5.55 0.05
C CYS A 1020 -42.16 -6.59 -0.20
N ARG A 1021 -43.37 -6.30 0.28
CA ARG A 1021 -44.54 -7.17 0.15
C ARG A 1021 -45.72 -6.39 -0.40
N GLY A 1022 -46.40 -7.02 -1.36
CA GLY A 1022 -47.59 -6.49 -2.02
C GLY A 1022 -47.44 -6.58 -3.52
N THR A 1023 -48.57 -6.63 -4.22
CA THR A 1023 -48.57 -6.84 -5.67
C THR A 1023 -48.43 -5.56 -6.47
N LYS A 1024 -48.61 -4.40 -5.85
CA LYS A 1024 -48.59 -3.09 -6.51
C LYS A 1024 -47.58 -2.16 -5.84
N TRP A 1025 -46.75 -1.48 -6.63
CA TRP A 1025 -45.88 -0.39 -6.19
C TRP A 1025 -46.15 0.86 -7.01
N GLU A 1026 -46.46 1.96 -6.31
CA GLU A 1026 -46.70 3.30 -6.85
C GLU A 1026 -45.92 4.29 -5.97
N PRO A 1027 -44.74 4.77 -6.42
CA PRO A 1027 -43.98 5.80 -5.71
C PRO A 1027 -44.75 7.13 -5.67
N VAL A 1028 -44.44 7.99 -4.70
CA VAL A 1028 -45.02 9.35 -4.65
C VAL A 1028 -44.14 10.30 -5.46
N GLU A 1029 -44.72 11.35 -6.03
CA GLU A 1029 -43.97 12.43 -6.70
C GLU A 1029 -42.83 12.97 -5.81
N ASP A 1030 -41.70 13.34 -6.43
CA ASP A 1030 -40.48 13.84 -5.81
C ASP A 1030 -39.68 12.85 -4.91
N GLU A 1031 -40.10 11.58 -4.83
CA GLU A 1031 -39.32 10.54 -4.16
C GLU A 1031 -38.14 10.02 -5.00
N PHE A 1032 -37.16 9.38 -4.35
CA PHE A 1032 -35.98 8.76 -5.00
C PHE A 1032 -35.16 9.72 -5.89
N SER A 1033 -35.16 11.01 -5.55
CA SER A 1033 -34.58 12.08 -6.38
C SER A 1033 -33.08 11.97 -6.68
N GLN A 1034 -32.31 11.21 -5.89
CA GLN A 1034 -30.87 10.96 -6.09
C GLN A 1034 -30.54 9.52 -6.53
N LEU A 1035 -31.56 8.67 -6.77
CA LEU A 1035 -31.36 7.26 -7.00
C LEU A 1035 -30.75 7.00 -8.38
N ARG A 1036 -29.57 6.37 -8.42
CA ARG A 1036 -28.84 6.02 -9.65
C ARG A 1036 -28.92 4.55 -9.99
N TYR A 1037 -29.07 3.67 -8.99
CA TYR A 1037 -29.16 2.23 -9.21
C TYR A 1037 -30.30 1.61 -8.39
N LEU A 1038 -31.20 0.93 -9.10
CA LEU A 1038 -32.29 0.15 -8.52
C LEU A 1038 -32.14 -1.34 -8.88
N LEU A 1039 -32.09 -2.18 -7.85
CA LEU A 1039 -32.10 -3.63 -7.99
C LEU A 1039 -33.35 -4.22 -7.33
N LEU A 1040 -34.16 -4.92 -8.11
CA LEU A 1040 -35.33 -5.69 -7.67
C LEU A 1040 -35.03 -7.17 -7.87
N ALA A 1041 -34.99 -7.97 -6.80
CA ALA A 1041 -34.68 -9.38 -6.90
C ALA A 1041 -35.62 -10.25 -6.06
N GLU A 1042 -36.19 -11.31 -6.65
CA GLU A 1042 -37.05 -12.28 -5.96
C GLU A 1042 -38.19 -11.60 -5.17
N LEU A 1043 -38.93 -10.68 -5.81
CA LEU A 1043 -40.04 -9.92 -5.21
C LEU A 1043 -41.41 -10.42 -5.70
N ASP A 1044 -42.48 -10.12 -4.95
CA ASP A 1044 -43.88 -10.46 -5.29
C ASP A 1044 -44.63 -9.39 -6.10
N LEU A 1045 -43.89 -8.38 -6.61
CA LEU A 1045 -44.41 -7.28 -7.42
C LEU A 1045 -45.06 -7.78 -8.72
N VAL A 1046 -46.29 -7.34 -8.98
CA VAL A 1046 -47.08 -7.67 -10.17
C VAL A 1046 -47.27 -6.44 -11.06
N GLU A 1047 -47.70 -5.34 -10.45
CA GLU A 1047 -48.02 -4.07 -11.09
C GLU A 1047 -47.08 -3.00 -10.56
N TRP A 1048 -46.27 -2.43 -11.44
CA TRP A 1048 -45.42 -1.29 -11.13
C TRP A 1048 -46.00 -0.09 -11.85
N ILE A 1049 -46.38 0.96 -11.10
CA ILE A 1049 -46.87 2.21 -11.65
C ILE A 1049 -45.84 3.27 -11.29
N ALA A 1050 -45.17 3.84 -12.29
CA ALA A 1050 -44.23 4.94 -12.12
C ALA A 1050 -44.06 5.70 -13.43
N GLU A 1051 -43.73 6.97 -13.29
CA GLU A 1051 -43.38 7.90 -14.37
C GLU A 1051 -41.90 8.31 -14.25
N ASP A 1052 -41.36 8.99 -15.26
CA ASP A 1052 -39.99 9.49 -15.31
C ASP A 1052 -39.63 10.39 -14.11
N THR A 1053 -40.59 11.21 -13.68
CA THR A 1053 -40.49 12.12 -12.54
C THR A 1053 -40.19 11.43 -11.20
N HIS A 1054 -40.53 10.15 -11.07
CA HIS A 1054 -40.31 9.38 -9.83
C HIS A 1054 -38.86 8.88 -9.68
N PHE A 1055 -38.07 8.84 -10.77
CA PHE A 1055 -36.69 8.35 -10.75
C PHE A 1055 -35.78 9.20 -11.65
N PRO A 1056 -35.64 10.51 -11.40
CA PRO A 1056 -35.10 11.46 -12.37
C PRO A 1056 -33.61 11.28 -12.71
N LEU A 1057 -32.84 10.60 -11.84
CA LEU A 1057 -31.38 10.39 -12.01
C LEU A 1057 -31.00 8.91 -12.15
N LEU A 1058 -31.95 8.03 -12.45
CA LEU A 1058 -31.69 6.60 -12.55
C LEU A 1058 -30.79 6.30 -13.75
N GLN A 1059 -29.71 5.56 -13.50
CA GLN A 1059 -28.73 5.16 -14.51
C GLN A 1059 -28.84 3.68 -14.85
N ARG A 1060 -29.14 2.84 -13.85
CA ARG A 1060 -29.24 1.39 -14.03
C ARG A 1060 -30.46 0.83 -13.31
N LEU A 1061 -31.21 0.00 -14.03
CA LEU A 1061 -32.25 -0.84 -13.49
C LEU A 1061 -31.85 -2.31 -13.63
N THR A 1062 -31.97 -3.09 -12.56
CA THR A 1062 -31.74 -4.53 -12.62
C THR A 1062 -32.89 -5.27 -11.94
N ILE A 1063 -33.50 -6.20 -12.67
CA ILE A 1063 -34.62 -7.01 -12.21
C ILE A 1063 -34.21 -8.48 -12.30
N ARG A 1064 -34.25 -9.22 -11.18
CA ARG A 1064 -33.81 -10.62 -11.12
C ARG A 1064 -34.87 -11.51 -10.49
N SER A 1065 -35.25 -12.59 -11.16
CA SER A 1065 -36.17 -13.60 -10.62
C SER A 1065 -37.51 -13.02 -10.12
N CYS A 1066 -37.99 -11.94 -10.73
CA CYS A 1066 -39.28 -11.30 -10.44
C CYS A 1066 -40.35 -11.87 -11.37
N PHE A 1067 -40.73 -13.13 -11.15
CA PHE A 1067 -41.59 -13.91 -12.06
C PHE A 1067 -43.03 -13.40 -12.20
N LYS A 1068 -43.46 -12.47 -11.35
CA LYS A 1068 -44.84 -11.97 -11.31
C LYS A 1068 -45.01 -10.60 -11.98
N LEU A 1069 -43.91 -9.89 -12.25
CA LEU A 1069 -43.95 -8.54 -12.80
C LEU A 1069 -44.51 -8.60 -14.23
N LYS A 1070 -45.62 -7.89 -14.48
CA LYS A 1070 -46.27 -7.86 -15.79
C LYS A 1070 -45.48 -7.03 -16.79
N GLU A 1071 -45.12 -5.81 -16.44
CA GLU A 1071 -44.45 -4.87 -17.33
C GLU A 1071 -43.57 -3.90 -16.53
N ILE A 1072 -42.56 -3.33 -17.20
CA ILE A 1072 -41.80 -2.18 -16.71
C ILE A 1072 -42.56 -0.92 -17.16
N PRO A 1073 -42.77 0.08 -16.29
CA PRO A 1073 -43.47 1.30 -16.67
C PRO A 1073 -42.79 2.01 -17.85
N PHE A 1074 -43.56 2.40 -18.86
CA PHE A 1074 -43.05 3.04 -20.07
C PHE A 1074 -42.28 4.35 -19.79
N GLY A 1075 -42.66 5.09 -18.75
CA GLY A 1075 -41.98 6.32 -18.33
C GLY A 1075 -40.49 6.13 -18.02
N PHE A 1076 -40.01 4.89 -17.78
CA PHE A 1076 -38.57 4.63 -17.64
C PHE A 1076 -37.79 4.94 -18.91
N GLY A 1077 -38.40 4.83 -20.09
CA GLY A 1077 -37.77 5.24 -21.34
C GLY A 1077 -37.51 6.74 -21.39
N GLU A 1078 -38.32 7.55 -20.73
CA GLU A 1078 -38.21 9.01 -20.75
C GLU A 1078 -37.14 9.54 -19.77
N ILE A 1079 -36.56 8.67 -18.93
CA ILE A 1079 -35.49 9.04 -17.99
C ILE A 1079 -34.18 9.31 -18.77
N PRO A 1080 -33.67 10.55 -18.80
CA PRO A 1080 -32.55 10.92 -19.66
C PRO A 1080 -31.22 10.31 -19.23
N THR A 1081 -31.09 9.92 -17.96
CA THR A 1081 -29.87 9.34 -17.41
C THR A 1081 -29.82 7.82 -17.51
N LEU A 1082 -30.88 7.15 -17.97
CA LEU A 1082 -30.97 5.70 -17.95
C LEU A 1082 -30.10 5.08 -19.03
N GLU A 1083 -29.06 4.36 -18.62
CA GLU A 1083 -28.07 3.75 -19.50
C GLU A 1083 -28.34 2.25 -19.71
N MET A 1084 -28.90 1.57 -18.71
CA MET A 1084 -29.02 0.11 -18.75
C MET A 1084 -30.24 -0.44 -18.00
N ILE A 1085 -30.96 -1.36 -18.65
CA ILE A 1085 -31.97 -2.23 -18.04
C ILE A 1085 -31.51 -3.68 -18.15
N GLU A 1086 -31.30 -4.34 -17.01
CA GLU A 1086 -30.88 -5.75 -16.95
C GLU A 1086 -32.02 -6.61 -16.38
N LEU A 1087 -32.54 -7.55 -17.16
CA LEU A 1087 -33.52 -8.54 -16.70
C LEU A 1087 -32.89 -9.92 -16.63
N VAL A 1088 -33.08 -10.60 -15.50
CA VAL A 1088 -32.56 -11.95 -15.26
C VAL A 1088 -33.68 -12.84 -14.76
N ASP A 1089 -33.98 -13.95 -15.42
CA ASP A 1089 -35.07 -14.87 -15.02
C ASP A 1089 -36.42 -14.14 -14.75
N CYS A 1090 -36.82 -13.22 -15.63
CA CYS A 1090 -38.10 -12.51 -15.54
C CYS A 1090 -39.14 -13.11 -16.50
N TYR A 1091 -40.42 -12.80 -16.31
CA TYR A 1091 -41.49 -13.26 -17.21
C TYR A 1091 -41.41 -12.58 -18.58
N ASP A 1092 -41.85 -13.26 -19.64
CA ASP A 1092 -41.73 -12.77 -21.02
C ASP A 1092 -42.41 -11.41 -21.25
N SER A 1093 -43.45 -11.10 -20.48
CA SER A 1093 -44.15 -9.81 -20.58
C SER A 1093 -43.27 -8.65 -20.10
N ALA A 1094 -42.54 -8.81 -18.99
CA ALA A 1094 -41.61 -7.80 -18.50
C ALA A 1094 -40.42 -7.62 -19.46
N VAL A 1095 -39.92 -8.72 -20.02
CA VAL A 1095 -38.88 -8.71 -21.06
C VAL A 1095 -39.38 -7.97 -22.31
N SER A 1096 -40.60 -8.25 -22.77
CA SER A 1096 -41.20 -7.60 -23.93
C SER A 1096 -41.36 -6.10 -23.71
N SER A 1097 -41.83 -5.67 -22.54
CA SER A 1097 -41.94 -4.25 -22.20
C SER A 1097 -40.59 -3.53 -22.19
N ALA A 1098 -39.53 -4.17 -21.67
CA ALA A 1098 -38.18 -3.60 -21.67
C ALA A 1098 -37.63 -3.42 -23.10
N GLN A 1099 -37.84 -4.42 -23.96
CA GLN A 1099 -37.45 -4.35 -25.37
C GLN A 1099 -38.26 -3.31 -26.16
N GLU A 1100 -39.50 -3.05 -25.76
CA GLU A 1100 -40.33 -2.00 -26.35
C GLU A 1100 -39.80 -0.61 -26.00
N ILE A 1101 -39.44 -0.38 -24.73
CA ILE A 1101 -38.76 0.84 -24.27
C ILE A 1101 -37.47 1.08 -25.07
N GLU A 1102 -36.65 0.04 -25.26
CA GLU A 1102 -35.41 0.14 -26.06
C GLU A 1102 -35.70 0.53 -27.52
N LYS A 1103 -36.71 -0.09 -28.14
CA LYS A 1103 -37.10 0.22 -29.53
C LYS A 1103 -37.60 1.64 -29.68
N GLU A 1104 -38.39 2.14 -28.74
CA GLU A 1104 -38.87 3.52 -28.77
C GLU A 1104 -37.74 4.52 -28.61
N GLN A 1105 -36.82 4.29 -27.66
CA GLN A 1105 -35.62 5.11 -27.49
C GLN A 1105 -34.75 5.14 -28.76
N HIS A 1106 -34.56 3.98 -29.40
CA HIS A 1106 -33.88 3.89 -30.69
C HIS A 1106 -34.60 4.68 -31.80
N ASN A 1107 -35.94 4.66 -31.83
CA ASN A 1107 -36.73 5.38 -32.82
C ASN A 1107 -36.62 6.91 -32.67
N ILE A 1108 -36.45 7.41 -31.44
CA ILE A 1108 -36.24 8.85 -31.16
C ILE A 1108 -34.76 9.26 -31.19
N GLY A 1109 -33.85 8.33 -31.52
CA GLY A 1109 -32.43 8.59 -31.74
C GLY A 1109 -31.51 8.35 -30.54
N ASN A 1110 -32.04 7.89 -29.39
CA ASN A 1110 -31.24 7.52 -28.23
C ASN A 1110 -30.78 6.05 -28.35
N LYS A 1111 -29.53 5.83 -28.73
CA LYS A 1111 -28.89 4.49 -28.87
C LYS A 1111 -28.08 4.06 -27.65
N ASP A 1112 -28.09 4.88 -26.60
CA ASP A 1112 -27.21 4.68 -25.45
C ASP A 1112 -27.85 3.76 -24.40
N LEU A 1113 -29.19 3.67 -24.38
CA LEU A 1113 -29.93 2.74 -23.53
C LEU A 1113 -29.74 1.29 -23.99
N LYS A 1114 -29.16 0.45 -23.14
CA LYS A 1114 -28.94 -0.98 -23.41
C LYS A 1114 -29.88 -1.86 -22.59
N VAL A 1115 -30.64 -2.74 -23.26
CA VAL A 1115 -31.43 -3.77 -22.58
C VAL A 1115 -30.72 -5.13 -22.66
N VAL A 1116 -30.37 -5.67 -21.49
CA VAL A 1116 -29.72 -6.97 -21.36
C VAL A 1116 -30.68 -7.95 -20.72
N VAL A 1117 -31.02 -9.00 -21.46
CA VAL A 1117 -31.86 -10.09 -20.96
C VAL A 1117 -30.98 -11.32 -20.77
N GLY A 1118 -31.01 -11.89 -19.57
CA GLY A 1118 -30.30 -13.10 -19.22
C GLY A 1118 -31.16 -14.07 -18.41
N THR A 1119 -30.63 -15.26 -18.18
CA THR A 1119 -31.15 -16.20 -17.17
C THR A 1119 -30.20 -16.22 -15.96
N ALA A 1120 -30.63 -16.57 -14.74
CA ALA A 1120 -29.75 -16.49 -13.55
C ALA A 1120 -28.49 -17.35 -13.72
N ARG A 1121 -28.57 -18.43 -14.51
CA ARG A 1121 -27.41 -19.24 -14.89
C ARG A 1121 -26.40 -18.52 -15.79
N SER A 1122 -26.82 -17.51 -16.55
CA SER A 1122 -25.96 -16.70 -17.42
C SER A 1122 -25.27 -15.52 -16.71
N LEU A 1123 -25.81 -15.06 -15.57
CA LEU A 1123 -25.37 -13.84 -14.87
C LEU A 1123 -24.79 -14.09 -13.47
N ASP A 1124 -25.13 -15.20 -12.80
CA ASP A 1124 -24.46 -15.60 -11.56
C ASP A 1124 -23.00 -16.00 -11.80
N ASN A 1125 -22.66 -16.53 -12.98
CA ASN A 1125 -21.28 -16.92 -13.31
C ASN A 1125 -20.36 -15.73 -13.68
N LYS A 1126 -20.91 -14.59 -14.13
CA LYS A 1126 -20.12 -13.34 -14.24
C LYS A 1126 -19.71 -12.77 -12.87
N LEU A 1127 -20.42 -13.17 -11.80
CA LEU A 1127 -20.16 -12.76 -10.42
C LEU A 1127 -19.39 -13.81 -9.61
N PHE A 1128 -19.45 -15.09 -10.00
CA PHE A 1128 -18.80 -16.21 -9.31
C PHE A 1128 -17.42 -16.61 -9.89
N SER A 1129 -17.01 -16.09 -11.05
CA SER A 1129 -15.67 -16.35 -11.60
C SER A 1129 -14.53 -15.66 -10.83
N CYS A 1130 -14.82 -14.84 -9.82
CA CYS A 1130 -13.80 -14.04 -9.11
C CYS A 1130 -13.56 -14.43 -7.64
N VAL A 1131 -14.20 -15.49 -7.18
CA VAL A 1131 -14.28 -15.87 -5.74
C VAL A 1131 -13.37 -17.02 -5.38
N LEU A 1132 -12.69 -17.59 -6.37
CA LEU A 1132 -11.67 -18.61 -6.16
C LEU A 1132 -10.25 -18.05 -6.35
N HIS A 1133 -10.09 -16.74 -6.15
CA HIS A 1133 -8.78 -16.10 -6.05
C HIS A 1133 -8.64 -15.28 -4.78
#